data_AF-G1PGP8-F1
#
_entry.id   AF-G1PGP8-F1
#
_cell.length_a   1.000
_cell.length_b   1.000
_cell.length_c   1.000
_cell.angle_alpha   90.00
_cell.angle_beta   90.00
_cell.angle_gamma   90.00
#
_symmetry.space_group_name_H-M   'P 1'
#
loop_
_entity.id
_entity.type
_entity.pdbx_description
1 polymer ?
#
loop_
_entity_poly.entity_id
_entity_poly.type
_entity_poly.pdbx_seq_one_letter_code
_entity_poly.pdbx_strand_id
1 'polypeptide(L)'
;LCGGDAGERRSDAGDSSAGPTPLQRVRGQLLRQQQGIGTRDFVCGRKALSLRLESASKAEDARDVWEESACATGVQEINVSELCFPSGQERTSAPLPRRQTRVPAAFQSPAHYKQVFTSCLVEHLNILLCGLAQRLRNALSAVDVSFYTSSLGEGGSAAGNRVPSCRHQRPAKLVMVKKEGPNKGRLFYACDAPRADRCNFFKWLEEVAPGHVTQDSPPALVLSDVKSIGLYLRSQNVPVYEECQLSVRKGFDFQRKQYGKLKKFTTVHPELYPEPKSKLYLKLSRKESSSAYSKDDLWVVSKTLDFELELLPLKGYFPSRWPTDTVVHALWVCNASTELTTLKNMQEHFNPATLPLTQHLLAMPSSATVSSKSVDRRKFVPPAFSNAHTHCELPGPGAALQLARAFIQAHQLNEDQASALTQIARMVASRGPAEEGKGLPPCPLPITIVHGVFGAGKSYLLAVVILFLVQLFEKGEAPAAGRARPWKVLVSSSTNVAVDRVLLGLLSLGFDKFVRVGSVRKIAKPVLPYSLHAGSENATEQLKELQALMKEDLTPMERVYVRRSIEQHKLGTNRTLLGQVRVVGATCAACPFPCMAGLRFPVVVLDESSQMTEPASLLPIARFECEKLVLVGDPKQLPPTIQGSDAAHENGLEQTLFDRLCLLGHKPVLLRTQYRCHPAIAAVANNLFYGGGLRNGVSEAERGPLLAWLPTLCFYNVPGQEQMEGGNSFHNEAEAAFTLMLIRSLVAGGIPGSMIGVITLYKAQLGKLCHLLGAVDLDRPQLAAVQVSTVDAFQGAEKEVVVLSCVRTRQVGFIDSEQRVNVALTRGRRHLLIVGHLACLRRSRLWGRVIQHCQGREDGLQQASQCEPLRRLLEEHAEKLAGEKQKKASGRDGREEASPW
;
A
#
# COMPACT_ATOMS: atom_id res chain seq x y z
N LEU A 1 10.27 -46.23 39.83
CA LEU A 1 9.92 -47.65 40.03
C LEU A 1 9.87 -48.30 38.65
N CYS A 2 10.81 -49.21 38.44
CA CYS A 2 11.04 -49.98 37.23
C CYS A 2 9.93 -51.01 36.97
N GLY A 3 9.87 -51.47 35.72
CA GLY A 3 9.38 -52.79 35.31
C GLY A 3 7.86 -52.90 35.21
N GLY A 4 7.27 -53.54 34.20
CA GLY A 4 7.80 -54.57 33.31
C GLY A 4 6.84 -55.77 33.33
N ASP A 5 6.78 -56.48 32.20
CA ASP A 5 6.15 -57.80 31.97
C ASP A 5 4.63 -57.87 31.83
N ALA A 6 4.04 -58.75 31.01
CA ALA A 6 4.48 -59.65 29.93
C ALA A 6 3.21 -60.32 29.37
N GLY A 7 3.25 -60.87 28.14
CA GLY A 7 2.20 -61.81 27.68
C GLY A 7 2.07 -62.01 26.18
N GLU A 8 3.04 -62.72 25.58
CA GLU A 8 3.06 -63.21 24.19
C GLU A 8 1.99 -64.28 23.88
N ARG A 9 1.66 -64.45 22.58
CA ARG A 9 1.74 -65.75 21.88
C ARG A 9 1.86 -65.60 20.34
N ARG A 10 2.80 -66.38 19.80
CA ARG A 10 3.37 -66.54 18.44
C ARG A 10 2.38 -67.21 17.44
N SER A 11 2.55 -67.16 16.11
CA SER A 11 3.65 -67.78 15.33
C SER A 11 3.71 -67.40 13.83
N ASP A 12 4.95 -67.15 13.36
CA ASP A 12 5.67 -67.68 12.18
C ASP A 12 5.12 -67.45 10.74
N ALA A 13 5.88 -67.15 9.68
CA ALA A 13 7.32 -67.14 9.41
C ALA A 13 7.62 -66.30 8.13
N GLY A 14 8.86 -65.81 7.96
CA GLY A 14 9.37 -65.33 6.66
C GLY A 14 10.51 -64.31 6.74
N ASP A 15 11.71 -64.82 7.03
CA ASP A 15 13.06 -64.22 7.06
C ASP A 15 13.41 -63.13 6.00
N SER A 16 14.45 -62.30 6.12
CA SER A 16 15.28 -61.72 7.19
C SER A 16 16.46 -60.97 6.53
N SER A 17 17.06 -60.01 7.27
CA SER A 17 18.39 -59.40 7.05
C SER A 17 18.52 -58.35 5.91
N ALA A 18 19.27 -57.25 5.98
CA ALA A 18 20.15 -56.64 6.99
C ALA A 18 20.34 -55.13 6.65
N GLY A 19 20.66 -54.28 7.64
CA GLY A 19 21.24 -52.94 7.42
C GLY A 19 22.78 -52.99 7.28
N PRO A 20 23.54 -51.90 7.54
CA PRO A 20 23.49 -50.52 7.01
C PRO A 20 24.79 -50.10 6.25
N THR A 21 24.72 -49.01 5.46
CA THR A 21 25.75 -48.06 4.86
C THR A 21 27.27 -48.40 4.88
N PRO A 22 28.16 -48.00 3.90
CA PRO A 22 28.26 -46.65 3.27
C PRO A 22 28.92 -46.49 1.84
N LEU A 23 28.86 -45.26 1.27
CA LEU A 23 29.76 -44.57 0.30
C LEU A 23 30.01 -45.05 -1.18
N GLN A 24 29.82 -44.09 -2.11
CA GLN A 24 30.48 -43.83 -3.42
C GLN A 24 30.11 -44.58 -4.73
N ARG A 25 30.18 -43.79 -5.83
CA ARG A 25 29.97 -44.07 -7.29
C ARG A 25 28.49 -44.06 -7.71
N VAL A 26 28.05 -43.20 -8.65
CA VAL A 26 28.36 -43.26 -10.09
C VAL A 26 28.45 -41.85 -10.72
N ARG A 27 29.55 -41.63 -11.45
CA ARG A 27 29.81 -40.61 -12.47
C ARG A 27 30.19 -41.38 -13.73
N GLY A 28 29.61 -41.08 -14.90
CA GLY A 28 30.21 -41.42 -16.19
C GLY A 28 29.30 -42.07 -17.23
N GLN A 29 28.84 -41.24 -18.19
CA GLN A 29 28.46 -41.51 -19.60
C GLN A 29 27.69 -40.25 -20.03
N LEU A 30 28.10 -39.40 -20.97
CA LEU A 30 28.64 -39.64 -22.31
C LEU A 30 29.53 -38.47 -22.75
N LEU A 31 30.73 -38.79 -23.22
CA LEU A 31 31.59 -37.92 -24.03
C LEU A 31 32.29 -38.86 -25.02
N ARG A 32 31.84 -38.86 -26.27
CA ARG A 32 32.59 -39.22 -27.49
C ARG A 32 31.63 -39.27 -28.68
N GLN A 33 31.66 -38.21 -29.49
CA GLN A 33 31.84 -38.33 -30.94
C GLN A 33 32.13 -36.92 -31.49
N GLN A 34 33.41 -36.66 -31.75
CA GLN A 34 33.89 -35.66 -32.70
C GLN A 34 34.49 -36.43 -33.88
N GLN A 35 33.93 -36.22 -35.07
CA GLN A 35 34.54 -36.30 -36.42
C GLN A 35 33.55 -35.51 -37.30
N GLY A 36 33.86 -34.55 -38.18
CA GLY A 36 35.08 -33.99 -38.74
C GLY A 36 34.73 -33.45 -40.15
N ILE A 37 35.38 -32.36 -40.59
CA ILE A 37 35.55 -31.88 -42.00
C ILE A 37 34.31 -31.16 -42.60
N GLY A 38 34.34 -29.99 -43.26
CA GLY A 38 35.40 -29.05 -43.69
C GLY A 38 34.89 -28.17 -44.85
N THR A 39 35.45 -26.95 -45.02
CA THR A 39 35.45 -26.05 -46.23
C THR A 39 34.08 -25.50 -46.73
N ARG A 40 33.86 -24.25 -47.20
CA ARG A 40 34.69 -23.18 -47.81
C ARG A 40 33.81 -21.91 -48.02
N ASP A 41 34.43 -20.72 -47.91
CA ASP A 41 34.31 -19.51 -48.77
C ASP A 41 32.94 -18.79 -49.00
N PHE A 42 32.74 -17.45 -48.99
CA PHE A 42 33.58 -16.24 -49.05
C PHE A 42 32.72 -14.96 -48.76
N VAL A 43 33.37 -13.92 -48.16
CA VAL A 43 33.29 -12.45 -48.47
C VAL A 43 31.93 -11.69 -48.32
N CYS A 44 31.74 -10.81 -47.32
CA CYS A 44 32.32 -9.47 -47.02
C CYS A 44 31.62 -8.29 -47.75
N GLY A 45 31.16 -7.29 -46.97
CA GLY A 45 30.81 -5.97 -47.52
C GLY A 45 30.18 -4.93 -46.59
N ARG A 46 31.04 -4.22 -45.81
CA ARG A 46 30.95 -2.78 -45.37
C ARG A 46 29.78 -2.32 -44.47
N LYS A 47 30.05 -1.90 -43.21
CA LYS A 47 30.39 -0.53 -42.71
C LYS A 47 29.26 0.49 -42.97
N ALA A 48 28.82 1.40 -42.10
CA ALA A 48 29.14 1.86 -40.74
C ALA A 48 27.94 2.80 -40.34
N LEU A 49 27.62 3.17 -39.11
CA LEU A 49 28.35 4.06 -38.20
C LEU A 49 27.60 4.11 -36.85
N SER A 50 28.33 3.87 -35.77
CA SER A 50 27.97 4.20 -34.40
C SER A 50 28.66 5.49 -33.97
N LEU A 51 27.99 6.32 -33.16
CA LEU A 51 28.64 7.39 -32.40
C LEU A 51 28.49 7.14 -30.90
N ARG A 52 29.62 6.86 -30.25
CA ARG A 52 29.83 6.84 -28.79
C ARG A 52 30.30 8.23 -28.33
N LEU A 53 29.97 8.61 -27.09
CA LEU A 53 30.65 9.68 -26.35
C LEU A 53 31.48 9.06 -25.22
N GLU A 54 32.68 9.58 -25.06
CA GLU A 54 33.83 8.98 -24.37
C GLU A 54 33.89 9.23 -22.85
N SER A 55 34.50 8.28 -22.13
CA SER A 55 35.38 8.57 -21.00
C SER A 55 36.48 7.50 -20.91
N ALA A 56 37.74 7.92 -21.04
CA ALA A 56 38.98 7.16 -20.88
C ALA A 56 39.12 6.56 -19.45
N SER A 57 39.87 5.50 -19.12
CA SER A 57 40.95 4.76 -19.79
C SER A 57 41.10 3.33 -19.21
N LYS A 58 41.33 2.37 -20.12
CA LYS A 58 42.12 1.11 -20.07
C LYS A 58 42.12 0.22 -18.81
N ALA A 59 41.41 -0.91 -18.91
CA ALA A 59 41.98 -2.26 -18.83
C ALA A 59 40.95 -3.25 -19.42
N GLU A 60 41.15 -3.63 -20.68
CA GLU A 60 40.45 -4.76 -21.32
C GLU A 60 41.10 -6.06 -20.84
N ASP A 61 40.29 -7.03 -20.42
CA ASP A 61 40.41 -8.42 -20.86
C ASP A 61 39.23 -9.28 -20.32
N ALA A 62 38.72 -10.13 -21.21
CA ALA A 62 37.78 -11.24 -20.98
C ALA A 62 36.28 -10.90 -20.79
N ARG A 63 35.59 -10.63 -21.90
CA ARG A 63 34.19 -11.03 -22.13
C ARG A 63 34.08 -11.58 -23.55
N ASP A 64 33.99 -12.89 -23.69
CA ASP A 64 33.39 -13.57 -24.85
C ASP A 64 33.36 -15.08 -24.59
N VAL A 65 32.42 -15.54 -23.76
CA VAL A 65 31.92 -16.93 -23.80
C VAL A 65 30.50 -16.93 -23.22
N TRP A 66 29.53 -17.36 -24.03
CA TRP A 66 28.11 -17.67 -23.73
C TRP A 66 27.04 -16.70 -24.25
N GLU A 67 26.94 -16.57 -25.56
CA GLU A 67 25.66 -16.48 -26.26
C GLU A 67 25.71 -17.43 -27.46
N GLU A 68 25.17 -18.65 -27.31
CA GLU A 68 24.70 -19.49 -28.43
C GLU A 68 24.00 -20.75 -27.88
N SER A 69 22.83 -20.57 -27.25
CA SER A 69 21.78 -21.60 -27.20
C SER A 69 20.46 -21.01 -26.69
N ALA A 70 19.78 -20.24 -27.52
CA ALA A 70 18.39 -19.86 -27.30
C ALA A 70 17.71 -19.49 -28.63
N CYS A 71 17.62 -20.46 -29.54
CA CYS A 71 16.74 -20.34 -30.72
C CYS A 71 15.67 -21.43 -30.63
N ALA A 72 14.61 -21.14 -29.85
CA ALA A 72 13.24 -21.70 -29.96
C ALA A 72 12.40 -21.32 -28.72
N THR A 73 11.98 -20.06 -28.64
CA THR A 73 10.72 -19.55 -28.03
C THR A 73 10.82 -18.03 -27.99
N GLY A 74 10.27 -17.35 -29.00
CA GLY A 74 10.32 -15.89 -29.10
C GLY A 74 9.43 -15.22 -28.07
N VAL A 75 10.02 -14.85 -26.93
CA VAL A 75 9.52 -13.80 -26.03
C VAL A 75 10.56 -12.69 -26.09
N GLN A 76 10.19 -11.55 -26.67
CA GLN A 76 11.04 -10.38 -26.77
C GLN A 76 11.28 -9.85 -25.36
N GLU A 77 12.52 -9.93 -24.86
CA GLU A 77 12.91 -9.39 -23.57
C GLU A 77 12.70 -7.86 -23.58
N ILE A 78 11.74 -7.37 -22.80
CA ILE A 78 11.57 -5.94 -22.58
C ILE A 78 12.83 -5.44 -21.89
N ASN A 79 13.57 -4.53 -22.54
CA ASN A 79 14.75 -3.92 -21.96
C ASN A 79 14.37 -3.20 -20.65
N VAL A 80 14.76 -3.77 -19.51
CA VAL A 80 14.30 -3.40 -18.14
C VAL A 80 14.86 -2.03 -17.69
N SER A 81 15.61 -1.34 -18.54
CA SER A 81 16.33 -0.11 -18.23
C SER A 81 15.53 1.17 -18.51
N GLU A 82 14.49 1.11 -19.35
CA GLU A 82 13.73 2.28 -19.80
C GLU A 82 12.20 2.08 -19.68
N LEU A 83 11.47 3.20 -19.58
CA LEU A 83 10.01 3.17 -19.55
C LEU A 83 9.47 2.91 -20.97
N CYS A 84 8.62 1.89 -21.11
CA CYS A 84 8.07 1.46 -22.40
C CYS A 84 6.54 1.38 -22.36
N PHE A 85 5.90 1.80 -23.45
CA PHE A 85 4.48 1.62 -23.71
C PHE A 85 4.38 0.91 -25.06
N PRO A 86 3.86 -0.32 -25.09
CA PRO A 86 3.94 -1.17 -26.27
C PRO A 86 3.15 -0.58 -27.43
N SER A 87 3.73 -0.65 -28.64
CA SER A 87 3.13 -0.14 -29.87
C SER A 87 2.04 -1.08 -30.41
N GLY A 88 1.22 -0.58 -31.35
CA GLY A 88 0.10 -1.32 -31.94
C GLY A 88 0.46 -2.64 -32.63
N GLN A 89 1.71 -2.81 -33.08
CA GLN A 89 2.15 -3.96 -33.88
C GLN A 89 2.59 -5.20 -33.07
N GLU A 90 2.77 -5.07 -31.74
CA GLU A 90 3.14 -6.21 -30.89
C GLU A 90 1.92 -7.05 -30.48
N ARG A 91 1.81 -8.23 -31.13
CA ARG A 91 0.86 -9.35 -31.01
C ARG A 91 -0.29 -9.25 -29.98
N THR A 92 -1.50 -9.47 -30.52
CA THR A 92 -2.86 -9.49 -29.94
C THR A 92 -3.15 -10.47 -28.79
N SER A 93 -2.14 -11.07 -28.15
CA SER A 93 -2.37 -12.06 -27.08
C SER A 93 -1.24 -12.16 -26.04
N ALA A 94 -0.27 -11.24 -26.05
CA ALA A 94 0.85 -11.32 -25.12
C ALA A 94 0.35 -11.14 -23.66
N PRO A 95 0.65 -12.09 -22.75
CA PRO A 95 0.31 -11.95 -21.34
C PRO A 95 0.96 -10.68 -20.77
N LEU A 96 0.32 -10.05 -19.76
CA LEU A 96 0.92 -8.95 -19.01
C LEU A 96 2.37 -9.32 -18.62
N PRO A 97 3.34 -8.40 -18.77
CA PRO A 97 4.70 -8.68 -18.36
C PRO A 97 4.69 -9.10 -16.88
N ARG A 98 5.19 -10.31 -16.62
CA ARG A 98 5.36 -10.81 -15.25
C ARG A 98 6.62 -10.19 -14.66
N ARG A 99 6.66 -10.02 -13.35
CA ARG A 99 7.88 -9.54 -12.69
C ARG A 99 8.99 -10.57 -12.86
N GLN A 100 10.11 -10.16 -13.41
CA GLN A 100 11.29 -10.99 -13.65
C GLN A 100 12.41 -10.60 -12.68
N THR A 101 12.48 -9.33 -12.31
CA THR A 101 13.54 -8.81 -11.43
C THR A 101 13.36 -9.35 -10.01
N ARG A 102 14.38 -10.06 -9.51
CA ARG A 102 14.41 -10.58 -8.14
C ARG A 102 15.34 -9.74 -7.26
N VAL A 103 14.86 -9.40 -6.08
CA VAL A 103 15.62 -8.77 -5.00
C VAL A 103 16.42 -9.87 -4.27
N PRO A 104 17.77 -9.84 -4.31
CA PRO A 104 18.58 -10.81 -3.59
C PRO A 104 18.63 -10.49 -2.10
N ALA A 105 18.88 -11.50 -1.25
CA ALA A 105 19.03 -11.27 0.19
C ALA A 105 20.24 -10.35 0.49
N ALA A 106 21.38 -10.64 -0.14
CA ALA A 106 22.62 -9.88 -0.03
C ALA A 106 23.01 -9.21 -1.35
N PHE A 107 23.68 -8.07 -1.24
CA PHE A 107 24.15 -7.27 -2.36
C PHE A 107 25.67 -7.16 -2.38
N GLN A 108 26.25 -7.29 -3.57
CA GLN A 108 27.70 -7.24 -3.76
C GLN A 108 28.29 -5.83 -3.57
N SER A 109 27.52 -4.79 -3.88
CA SER A 109 27.97 -3.41 -3.77
C SER A 109 26.78 -2.44 -3.61
N PRO A 110 27.01 -1.22 -3.12
CA PRO A 110 26.01 -0.16 -3.11
C PRO A 110 25.48 0.19 -4.51
N ALA A 111 26.31 0.04 -5.54
CA ALA A 111 25.89 0.26 -6.94
C ALA A 111 24.93 -0.83 -7.41
N HIS A 112 25.21 -2.10 -7.09
CA HIS A 112 24.32 -3.22 -7.39
C HIS A 112 22.96 -3.05 -6.69
N TYR A 113 22.95 -2.60 -5.44
CA TYR A 113 21.73 -2.28 -4.70
C TYR A 113 20.88 -1.22 -5.40
N LYS A 114 21.50 -0.10 -5.81
CA LYS A 114 20.79 0.96 -6.57
C LYS A 114 20.26 0.43 -7.90
N GLN A 115 21.04 -0.38 -8.61
CA GLN A 115 20.66 -0.92 -9.91
C GLN A 115 19.44 -1.83 -9.79
N VAL A 116 19.45 -2.82 -8.89
CA VAL A 116 18.34 -3.77 -8.70
C VAL A 116 17.04 -3.05 -8.36
N PHE A 117 17.03 -2.14 -7.38
CA PHE A 117 15.82 -1.41 -7.02
C PHE A 117 15.37 -0.41 -8.10
N THR A 118 16.30 0.16 -8.87
CA THR A 118 15.95 0.96 -10.04
C THR A 118 15.22 0.10 -11.07
N SER A 119 15.75 -1.07 -11.39
CA SER A 119 15.12 -2.04 -12.29
C SER A 119 13.75 -2.51 -11.78
N CYS A 120 13.60 -2.84 -10.50
CA CYS A 120 12.30 -3.23 -9.92
C CYS A 120 11.24 -2.12 -10.02
N LEU A 121 11.62 -0.85 -9.81
CA LEU A 121 10.69 0.29 -9.89
C LEU A 121 10.33 0.60 -11.34
N VAL A 122 11.30 0.56 -12.26
CA VAL A 122 11.04 0.74 -13.71
C VAL A 122 10.17 -0.39 -14.25
N GLU A 123 10.48 -1.64 -13.91
CA GLU A 123 9.65 -2.82 -14.23
C GLU A 123 8.22 -2.64 -13.72
N HIS A 124 8.05 -2.18 -12.47
CA HIS A 124 6.72 -1.92 -11.91
C HIS A 124 5.94 -0.88 -12.73
N LEU A 125 6.56 0.24 -13.09
CA LEU A 125 5.91 1.28 -13.91
C LEU A 125 5.58 0.75 -15.32
N ASN A 126 6.45 -0.07 -15.91
CA ASN A 126 6.21 -0.72 -17.20
C ASN A 126 5.04 -1.70 -17.15
N ILE A 127 4.85 -2.45 -16.06
CA ILE A 127 3.67 -3.31 -15.88
C ILE A 127 2.37 -2.49 -15.92
N LEU A 128 2.36 -1.33 -15.26
CA LEU A 128 1.19 -0.41 -15.27
C LEU A 128 0.95 0.18 -16.66
N LEU A 129 2.01 0.59 -17.36
CA LEU A 129 1.96 1.10 -18.73
C LEU A 129 1.41 0.03 -19.69
N CYS A 130 1.98 -1.18 -19.68
CA CYS A 130 1.54 -2.30 -20.50
C CYS A 130 0.08 -2.69 -20.21
N GLY A 131 -0.32 -2.70 -18.93
CA GLY A 131 -1.72 -2.99 -18.55
C GLY A 131 -2.70 -1.91 -19.00
N LEU A 132 -2.29 -0.64 -19.03
CA LEU A 132 -3.10 0.41 -19.65
C LEU A 132 -3.16 0.27 -21.17
N ALA A 133 -2.04 -0.02 -21.83
CA ALA A 133 -1.97 -0.22 -23.27
C ALA A 133 -2.87 -1.39 -23.73
N GLN A 134 -2.88 -2.51 -22.99
CA GLN A 134 -3.77 -3.63 -23.27
C GLN A 134 -5.25 -3.25 -23.12
N ARG A 135 -5.63 -2.53 -22.05
CA ARG A 135 -7.02 -2.06 -21.87
C ARG A 135 -7.45 -1.11 -22.98
N LEU A 136 -6.57 -0.20 -23.37
CA LEU A 136 -6.80 0.70 -24.49
C LEU A 136 -7.03 -0.09 -25.79
N ARG A 137 -6.14 -1.02 -26.13
CA ARG A 137 -6.24 -1.84 -27.34
C ARG A 137 -7.50 -2.71 -27.35
N ASN A 138 -7.84 -3.34 -26.24
CA ASN A 138 -9.07 -4.11 -26.12
C ASN A 138 -10.30 -3.21 -26.36
N ALA A 139 -10.33 -2.01 -25.78
CA ALA A 139 -11.41 -1.06 -26.01
C ALA A 139 -11.45 -0.55 -27.47
N LEU A 140 -10.30 -0.22 -28.07
CA LEU A 140 -10.23 0.23 -29.47
C LEU A 140 -10.58 -0.87 -30.46
N SER A 141 -10.27 -2.15 -30.17
CA SER A 141 -10.63 -3.29 -31.04
C SER A 141 -12.15 -3.47 -31.20
N ALA A 142 -12.93 -2.95 -30.27
CA ALA A 142 -14.39 -2.97 -30.31
C ALA A 142 -14.99 -1.76 -31.04
N VAL A 143 -14.17 -0.80 -31.49
CA VAL A 143 -14.60 0.45 -32.12
C VAL A 143 -13.96 0.59 -33.50
N ASP A 144 -14.74 0.98 -34.51
CA ASP A 144 -14.16 1.35 -35.81
C ASP A 144 -13.66 2.80 -35.74
N VAL A 145 -12.34 2.96 -35.84
CA VAL A 145 -11.63 4.24 -35.77
C VAL A 145 -11.14 4.68 -37.16
N SER A 146 -11.53 3.96 -38.23
CA SER A 146 -11.09 4.22 -39.62
C SER A 146 -11.37 5.65 -40.11
N PHE A 147 -12.44 6.28 -39.62
CA PHE A 147 -12.75 7.70 -39.87
C PHE A 147 -11.66 8.66 -39.40
N TYR A 148 -10.99 8.33 -38.29
CA TYR A 148 -9.94 9.18 -37.70
C TYR A 148 -8.60 8.97 -38.40
N THR A 149 -8.22 7.73 -38.71
CA THR A 149 -6.95 7.41 -39.39
C THR A 149 -6.93 7.85 -40.86
N SER A 150 -8.07 7.85 -41.54
CA SER A 150 -8.21 8.35 -42.93
C SER A 150 -8.16 9.88 -43.03
N SER A 151 -8.43 10.63 -41.96
CA SER A 151 -8.44 12.11 -42.00
C SER A 151 -7.05 12.78 -42.06
N LEU A 152 -5.96 12.00 -42.00
CA LEU A 152 -4.58 12.47 -42.16
C LEU A 152 -4.00 12.27 -43.58
N GLY A 153 -4.75 11.64 -44.49
CA GLY A 153 -4.38 11.46 -45.90
C GLY A 153 -5.60 11.60 -46.80
N GLU A 154 -5.53 12.53 -47.75
CA GLU A 154 -6.46 12.88 -48.84
C GLU A 154 -7.82 12.17 -48.96
N GLY A 155 -8.87 12.99 -49.16
CA GLY A 155 -10.29 12.65 -49.13
C GLY A 155 -10.70 11.33 -49.79
N GLY A 156 -11.32 10.47 -48.98
CA GLY A 156 -12.06 9.29 -49.40
C GLY A 156 -13.48 9.29 -48.78
N SER A 157 -14.45 8.76 -49.53
CA SER A 157 -15.90 8.91 -49.33
C SER A 157 -16.45 8.30 -48.02
N ALA A 158 -17.44 9.00 -47.46
CA ALA A 158 -18.13 8.63 -46.22
C ALA A 158 -18.93 7.33 -46.36
N ALA A 159 -18.50 6.27 -45.68
CA ALA A 159 -19.34 5.11 -45.40
C ALA A 159 -20.49 5.52 -44.43
N GLY A 160 -21.71 5.08 -44.73
CA GLY A 160 -22.96 5.60 -44.15
C GLY A 160 -23.02 5.64 -42.62
N ASN A 161 -23.37 6.81 -42.08
CA ASN A 161 -23.61 7.07 -40.66
C ASN A 161 -24.71 6.15 -40.08
N ARG A 162 -24.32 5.21 -39.20
CA ARG A 162 -25.25 4.41 -38.36
C ARG A 162 -25.60 5.09 -37.03
N VAL A 163 -25.37 6.40 -36.90
CA VAL A 163 -25.74 7.15 -35.69
C VAL A 163 -27.26 7.36 -35.69
N PRO A 164 -27.99 6.99 -34.62
CA PRO A 164 -29.44 7.13 -34.60
C PRO A 164 -29.84 8.60 -34.63
N SER A 165 -30.78 8.96 -35.49
CA SER A 165 -31.30 10.33 -35.59
C SER A 165 -32.38 10.57 -34.55
N CYS A 166 -32.35 11.75 -33.93
CA CYS A 166 -33.41 12.20 -33.04
C CYS A 166 -34.67 12.65 -33.83
N ARG A 167 -35.73 13.08 -33.13
CA ARG A 167 -36.99 13.54 -33.77
C ARG A 167 -36.83 14.76 -34.68
N HIS A 168 -35.72 15.50 -34.57
CA HIS A 168 -35.37 16.62 -35.44
C HIS A 168 -34.57 16.18 -36.69
N GLN A 169 -34.47 14.88 -36.96
CA GLN A 169 -33.64 14.28 -38.01
C GLN A 169 -32.15 14.64 -37.93
N ARG A 170 -31.69 15.10 -36.76
CA ARG A 170 -30.27 15.36 -36.46
C ARG A 170 -29.65 14.15 -35.78
N PRO A 171 -28.37 13.82 -36.04
CA PRO A 171 -27.68 12.73 -35.36
C PRO A 171 -27.70 12.94 -33.84
N ALA A 172 -28.06 11.89 -33.10
CA ALA A 172 -28.08 11.94 -31.66
C ALA A 172 -26.66 11.93 -31.08
N LYS A 173 -26.47 12.62 -29.96
CA LYS A 173 -25.21 12.72 -29.24
C LYS A 173 -25.08 11.63 -28.20
N LEU A 174 -23.91 11.02 -28.12
CA LEU A 174 -23.60 10.04 -27.09
C LEU A 174 -23.34 10.75 -25.74
N VAL A 175 -24.02 10.30 -24.70
CA VAL A 175 -23.96 10.85 -23.34
C VAL A 175 -23.80 9.71 -22.34
N MET A 176 -23.11 9.99 -21.23
CA MET A 176 -22.94 9.07 -20.11
C MET A 176 -23.86 9.44 -18.95
N VAL A 177 -24.48 8.43 -18.33
CA VAL A 177 -25.29 8.64 -17.12
C VAL A 177 -24.40 9.09 -15.97
N LYS A 178 -24.63 10.31 -15.49
CA LYS A 178 -23.92 10.89 -14.33
C LYS A 178 -24.64 10.72 -13.00
N LYS A 179 -25.95 10.43 -13.03
CA LYS A 179 -26.76 10.26 -11.84
C LYS A 179 -26.35 8.98 -11.11
N GLU A 180 -26.20 9.05 -9.79
CA GLU A 180 -25.94 7.89 -8.94
C GLU A 180 -27.08 6.87 -9.08
N GLY A 181 -26.72 5.59 -9.25
CA GLY A 181 -27.67 4.50 -9.47
C GLY A 181 -27.06 3.35 -10.30
N PRO A 182 -27.83 2.28 -10.57
CA PRO A 182 -27.35 1.08 -11.26
C PRO A 182 -26.90 1.33 -12.71
N ASN A 183 -27.30 2.45 -13.31
CA ASN A 183 -26.95 2.82 -14.68
C ASN A 183 -25.81 3.84 -14.77
N LYS A 184 -25.20 4.26 -13.64
CA LYS A 184 -24.11 5.24 -13.65
C LYS A 184 -22.94 4.73 -14.49
N GLY A 185 -22.44 5.56 -15.41
CA GLY A 185 -21.37 5.19 -16.33
C GLY A 185 -21.83 4.55 -17.65
N ARG A 186 -23.10 4.13 -17.77
CA ARG A 186 -23.66 3.61 -19.03
C ARG A 186 -23.84 4.72 -20.07
N LEU A 187 -23.73 4.35 -21.36
CA LEU A 187 -23.80 5.27 -22.50
C LEU A 187 -25.15 5.19 -23.21
N PHE A 188 -25.73 6.34 -23.53
CA PHE A 188 -26.99 6.46 -24.26
C PHE A 188 -26.94 7.61 -25.27
N TYR A 189 -27.72 7.51 -26.33
CA TYR A 189 -27.93 8.58 -27.30
C TYR A 189 -29.03 9.52 -26.84
N ALA A 190 -28.77 10.82 -26.93
CA ALA A 190 -29.71 11.88 -26.61
C ALA A 190 -29.72 12.97 -27.70
N CYS A 191 -30.79 13.76 -27.77
CA CYS A 191 -30.87 14.88 -28.70
C CYS A 191 -29.82 15.97 -28.38
N ASP A 192 -29.07 16.44 -29.39
CA ASP A 192 -28.05 17.50 -29.25
C ASP A 192 -28.61 18.93 -29.39
N ALA A 193 -29.93 19.09 -29.48
CA ALA A 193 -30.54 20.43 -29.51
C ALA A 193 -30.33 21.18 -28.18
N PRO A 194 -30.32 22.54 -28.21
CA PRO A 194 -30.27 23.39 -27.02
C PRO A 194 -31.37 23.03 -26.01
N ARG A 195 -31.17 23.31 -24.72
CA ARG A 195 -32.11 22.90 -23.65
C ARG A 195 -33.57 23.32 -23.89
N ALA A 196 -33.79 24.44 -24.58
CA ALA A 196 -35.14 24.93 -24.90
C ALA A 196 -35.86 24.07 -25.97
N ASP A 197 -35.13 23.47 -26.91
CA ASP A 197 -35.67 22.76 -28.08
C ASP A 197 -35.29 21.28 -28.11
N ARG A 198 -35.00 20.68 -26.95
CA ARG A 198 -34.51 19.31 -26.86
C ARG A 198 -35.68 18.32 -26.87
N CYS A 199 -35.74 17.44 -27.87
CA CYS A 199 -36.74 16.37 -27.89
C CYS A 199 -36.38 15.23 -26.91
N ASN A 200 -37.38 14.42 -26.54
CA ASN A 200 -37.25 13.28 -25.62
C ASN A 200 -36.63 12.03 -26.29
N PHE A 201 -35.72 12.21 -27.26
CA PHE A 201 -35.04 11.08 -27.89
C PHE A 201 -34.04 10.45 -26.92
N PHE A 202 -34.17 9.14 -26.73
CA PHE A 202 -33.35 8.33 -25.84
C PHE A 202 -33.20 6.93 -26.41
N LYS A 203 -31.96 6.42 -26.48
CA LYS A 203 -31.69 5.02 -26.86
C LYS A 203 -30.37 4.55 -26.25
N TRP A 204 -30.31 3.37 -25.67
CA TRP A 204 -29.05 2.87 -25.11
C TRP A 204 -28.06 2.52 -26.22
N LEU A 205 -26.75 2.71 -25.98
CA LEU A 205 -25.71 2.34 -26.95
C LEU A 205 -25.81 0.86 -27.35
N GLU A 206 -26.10 0.01 -26.37
CA GLU A 206 -26.26 -1.45 -26.52
C GLU A 206 -27.45 -1.83 -27.42
N GLU A 207 -28.51 -1.01 -27.46
CA GLU A 207 -29.71 -1.22 -28.30
C GLU A 207 -29.51 -0.77 -29.76
N VAL A 208 -28.38 -0.12 -30.04
CA VAL A 208 -27.99 0.35 -31.38
C VAL A 208 -26.89 -0.55 -31.98
N ALA A 209 -26.15 -1.27 -31.13
CA ALA A 209 -25.25 -2.33 -31.56
C ALA A 209 -26.06 -3.50 -32.16
N PRO A 210 -25.63 -4.11 -33.28
CA PRO A 210 -26.40 -5.15 -33.94
C PRO A 210 -26.55 -6.39 -33.03
N GLY A 211 -27.81 -6.79 -32.79
CA GLY A 211 -28.12 -8.09 -32.20
C GLY A 211 -27.75 -9.24 -33.15
N HIS A 212 -27.21 -10.32 -32.57
CA HIS A 212 -27.10 -11.69 -33.11
C HIS A 212 -27.06 -11.88 -34.64
N VAL A 213 -25.87 -12.06 -35.25
CA VAL A 213 -25.64 -12.93 -36.43
C VAL A 213 -24.19 -13.48 -36.42
N THR A 214 -24.04 -14.66 -37.03
CA THR A 214 -22.96 -15.69 -37.09
C THR A 214 -21.47 -15.30 -37.22
N GLN A 215 -20.63 -16.26 -36.81
CA GLN A 215 -19.15 -16.32 -36.81
C GLN A 215 -18.50 -15.81 -38.12
N ASP A 216 -17.85 -14.66 -38.06
CA ASP A 216 -16.44 -14.41 -38.42
C ASP A 216 -16.24 -12.89 -38.52
N SER A 217 -15.45 -12.34 -37.59
CA SER A 217 -15.23 -10.90 -37.25
C SER A 217 -16.28 -10.22 -36.34
N PRO A 218 -15.86 -9.56 -35.23
CA PRO A 218 -16.78 -8.84 -34.34
C PRO A 218 -17.30 -7.54 -34.99
N PRO A 219 -18.58 -7.17 -34.81
CA PRO A 219 -19.10 -5.91 -35.35
C PRO A 219 -18.48 -4.73 -34.59
N ALA A 220 -17.54 -4.03 -35.22
CA ALA A 220 -16.93 -2.84 -34.65
C ALA A 220 -17.98 -1.73 -34.49
N LEU A 221 -18.08 -1.16 -33.29
CA LEU A 221 -18.94 -0.02 -32.98
C LEU A 221 -18.41 1.21 -33.74
N VAL A 222 -19.15 1.73 -34.71
CA VAL A 222 -18.73 2.91 -35.47
C VAL A 222 -19.05 4.17 -34.66
N LEU A 223 -18.01 4.90 -34.22
CA LEU A 223 -18.14 6.17 -33.51
C LEU A 223 -17.63 7.31 -34.39
N SER A 224 -18.50 8.28 -34.71
CA SER A 224 -18.24 9.33 -35.72
C SER A 224 -17.47 10.54 -35.20
N ASP A 225 -17.22 10.65 -33.89
CA ASP A 225 -16.54 11.79 -33.30
C ASP A 225 -15.58 11.39 -32.17
N VAL A 226 -14.48 12.15 -32.06
CA VAL A 226 -13.41 11.95 -31.08
C VAL A 226 -13.94 11.97 -29.65
N LYS A 227 -14.96 12.80 -29.35
CA LYS A 227 -15.53 12.90 -28.00
C LYS A 227 -16.34 11.65 -27.64
N SER A 228 -17.05 11.06 -28.60
CA SER A 228 -17.76 9.79 -28.44
C SER A 228 -16.79 8.61 -28.26
N ILE A 229 -15.72 8.53 -29.06
CA ILE A 229 -14.64 7.54 -28.86
C ILE A 229 -14.07 7.66 -27.45
N GLY A 230 -13.76 8.89 -27.06
CA GLY A 230 -13.32 9.21 -25.72
C GLY A 230 -14.26 8.77 -24.60
N LEU A 231 -15.57 9.03 -24.75
CA LEU A 231 -16.59 8.64 -23.78
C LEU A 231 -16.70 7.12 -23.66
N TYR A 232 -16.59 6.43 -24.80
CA TYR A 232 -16.53 4.98 -24.85
C TYR A 232 -15.29 4.43 -24.11
N LEU A 233 -14.09 4.93 -24.42
CA LEU A 233 -12.85 4.51 -23.75
C LEU A 233 -12.92 4.69 -22.23
N ARG A 234 -13.47 5.81 -21.75
CA ARG A 234 -13.69 6.02 -20.31
C ARG A 234 -14.70 5.06 -19.69
N SER A 235 -15.76 4.70 -20.42
CA SER A 235 -16.71 3.67 -19.95
C SER A 235 -16.04 2.30 -19.77
N GLN A 236 -14.97 2.03 -20.52
CA GLN A 236 -14.13 0.84 -20.41
C GLN A 236 -12.98 0.99 -19.39
N ASN A 237 -13.06 1.99 -18.49
CA ASN A 237 -12.02 2.32 -17.50
C ASN A 237 -10.65 2.71 -18.11
N VAL A 238 -10.65 3.30 -19.31
CA VAL A 238 -9.45 3.91 -19.90
C VAL A 238 -9.50 5.43 -19.68
N PRO A 239 -8.63 5.99 -18.80
CA PRO A 239 -8.61 7.42 -18.46
C PRO A 239 -7.94 8.25 -19.57
N VAL A 240 -8.67 8.41 -20.69
CA VAL A 240 -8.24 9.20 -21.85
C VAL A 240 -8.77 10.64 -21.79
N TYR A 241 -7.94 11.56 -22.29
CA TYR A 241 -8.24 12.97 -22.47
C TYR A 241 -8.00 13.36 -23.92
N GLU A 242 -9.08 13.64 -24.64
CA GLU A 242 -9.03 13.96 -26.06
C GLU A 242 -8.75 15.44 -26.30
N GLU A 243 -8.17 15.80 -27.45
CA GLU A 243 -8.02 17.20 -27.93
C GLU A 243 -7.36 18.14 -26.89
N CYS A 244 -6.35 17.64 -26.18
CA CYS A 244 -5.53 18.43 -25.26
C CYS A 244 -4.59 19.35 -26.04
N GLN A 245 -4.17 20.47 -25.44
CA GLN A 245 -3.22 21.40 -26.05
C GLN A 245 -1.85 21.25 -25.39
N LEU A 246 -0.83 20.89 -26.16
CA LEU A 246 0.55 20.88 -25.69
C LEU A 246 1.22 22.22 -26.05
N SER A 247 1.66 22.95 -25.04
CA SER A 247 2.32 24.25 -25.20
C SER A 247 3.73 24.24 -24.61
N VAL A 248 4.69 24.82 -25.32
CA VAL A 248 6.04 25.03 -24.82
C VAL A 248 6.13 26.47 -24.32
N ARG A 249 6.44 26.69 -23.04
CA ARG A 249 6.61 28.05 -22.49
C ARG A 249 8.03 28.25 -21.98
N LYS A 250 8.59 29.42 -22.27
CA LYS A 250 9.88 29.88 -21.74
C LYS A 250 9.64 30.47 -20.34
N GLY A 251 10.60 30.30 -19.42
CA GLY A 251 10.43 30.59 -17.98
C GLY A 251 10.00 32.03 -17.60
N PHE A 252 10.11 33.00 -18.51
CA PHE A 252 9.80 34.41 -18.25
C PHE A 252 8.29 34.76 -18.25
N ASP A 253 7.40 33.89 -18.73
CA ASP A 253 5.98 34.26 -18.91
C ASP A 253 5.15 34.29 -17.61
N PHE A 254 5.67 33.76 -16.49
CA PHE A 254 4.89 33.68 -15.25
C PHE A 254 4.85 35.01 -14.48
N GLN A 255 5.91 35.83 -14.53
CA GLN A 255 5.96 37.07 -13.75
C GLN A 255 5.10 38.20 -14.32
N ARG A 256 4.80 38.20 -15.63
CA ARG A 256 4.01 39.27 -16.26
C ARG A 256 2.50 39.19 -16.02
N LYS A 257 1.96 38.04 -15.59
CA LYS A 257 0.50 37.87 -15.40
C LYS A 257 0.00 37.98 -13.96
N GLN A 258 0.88 38.07 -12.96
CA GLN A 258 0.48 38.16 -11.55
C GLN A 258 0.49 39.57 -10.94
N TYR A 259 0.94 40.60 -11.67
CA TYR A 259 0.95 41.98 -11.16
C TYR A 259 0.16 42.93 -12.07
N GLY A 260 -1.13 43.06 -11.78
CA GLY A 260 -1.89 44.24 -12.19
C GLY A 260 -1.40 45.46 -11.41
N LYS A 261 -0.95 46.48 -12.15
CA LYS A 261 -0.69 47.90 -11.79
C LYS A 261 -0.20 48.21 -10.35
N LEU A 262 1.02 48.75 -10.32
CA LEU A 262 1.72 49.46 -9.23
C LEU A 262 2.28 48.63 -8.06
N LYS A 263 3.61 48.41 -8.09
CA LYS A 263 4.55 48.89 -7.06
C LYS A 263 5.98 48.68 -7.57
N LYS A 264 6.75 49.77 -7.72
CA LYS A 264 8.22 49.72 -7.85
C LYS A 264 8.77 49.17 -6.53
N PHE A 265 9.70 48.20 -6.56
CA PHE A 265 10.98 48.29 -5.86
C PHE A 265 11.88 47.05 -6.03
N THR A 266 13.18 47.36 -6.04
CA THR A 266 14.40 46.59 -5.70
C THR A 266 14.82 45.38 -6.55
N THR A 267 15.94 45.62 -7.23
CA THR A 267 16.88 44.70 -7.86
C THR A 267 17.19 43.52 -6.94
N VAL A 268 16.73 42.32 -7.30
CA VAL A 268 17.12 41.05 -6.68
C VAL A 268 18.18 40.40 -7.57
N HIS A 269 19.32 40.02 -6.98
CA HIS A 269 20.49 39.47 -7.67
C HIS A 269 20.16 38.19 -8.48
N PRO A 270 20.65 38.04 -9.74
CA PRO A 270 20.28 36.93 -10.62
C PRO A 270 20.96 35.57 -10.35
N GLU A 271 21.80 35.43 -9.32
CA GLU A 271 22.76 34.32 -9.21
C GLU A 271 22.23 33.02 -8.58
N LEU A 272 20.94 32.94 -8.21
CA LEU A 272 20.36 31.77 -7.52
C LEU A 272 19.42 30.88 -8.36
N TYR A 273 19.28 31.12 -9.67
CA TYR A 273 18.43 30.30 -10.54
C TYR A 273 19.25 29.55 -11.60
N PRO A 274 19.17 28.21 -11.68
CA PRO A 274 19.69 27.48 -12.83
C PRO A 274 18.89 27.91 -14.08
N GLU A 275 19.58 28.01 -15.21
CA GLU A 275 19.15 28.51 -16.53
C GLU A 275 17.66 28.30 -16.91
N PRO A 276 17.06 29.20 -17.71
CA PRO A 276 15.65 29.15 -18.10
C PRO A 276 15.36 27.99 -19.07
N LYS A 277 15.21 26.77 -18.55
CA LYS A 277 14.77 25.61 -19.33
C LYS A 277 13.32 25.81 -19.78
N SER A 278 13.07 25.67 -21.09
CA SER A 278 11.71 25.61 -21.64
C SER A 278 10.96 24.43 -21.01
N LYS A 279 9.76 24.69 -20.50
CA LYS A 279 8.90 23.65 -19.91
C LYS A 279 7.74 23.34 -20.86
N LEU A 280 7.43 22.05 -20.99
CA LEU A 280 6.23 21.57 -21.68
C LEU A 280 5.03 21.63 -20.73
N TYR A 281 3.91 22.12 -21.24
CA TYR A 281 2.64 22.21 -20.51
C TYR A 281 1.55 21.52 -21.30
N LEU A 282 0.96 20.49 -20.70
CA LEU A 282 -0.24 19.84 -21.22
C LEU A 282 -1.47 20.52 -20.62
N LYS A 283 -2.26 21.19 -21.46
CA LYS A 283 -3.56 21.75 -21.09
C LYS A 283 -4.64 20.74 -21.47
N LEU A 284 -5.26 20.17 -20.45
CA LEU A 284 -6.35 19.21 -20.61
C LEU A 284 -7.59 19.90 -21.19
N SER A 285 -8.29 19.23 -22.10
CA SER A 285 -9.53 19.71 -22.72
C SER A 285 -10.69 19.85 -21.74
N ARG A 286 -10.61 19.14 -20.60
CA ARG A 286 -11.64 19.11 -19.56
C ARG A 286 -11.15 19.80 -18.30
N LYS A 287 -12.01 20.66 -17.73
CA LYS A 287 -11.83 21.19 -16.37
C LYS A 287 -12.34 20.16 -15.37
N GLU A 288 -11.53 19.18 -15.03
CA GLU A 288 -11.75 18.40 -13.82
C GLU A 288 -11.22 19.18 -12.61
N SER A 289 -11.70 18.85 -11.41
CA SER A 289 -11.20 19.47 -10.18
C SER A 289 -9.68 19.30 -10.11
N SER A 290 -8.94 20.36 -9.77
CA SER A 290 -7.47 20.31 -9.65
C SER A 290 -6.97 19.27 -8.64
N SER A 291 -7.83 18.78 -7.74
CA SER A 291 -7.55 17.67 -6.83
C SER A 291 -7.46 16.30 -7.50
N ALA A 292 -7.80 16.17 -8.78
CA ALA A 292 -7.75 14.91 -9.52
C ALA A 292 -6.33 14.54 -10.00
N TYR A 293 -5.41 15.51 -10.05
CA TYR A 293 -4.07 15.32 -10.61
C TYR A 293 -2.97 15.71 -9.61
N SER A 294 -1.85 15.01 -9.69
CA SER A 294 -0.63 15.29 -8.92
C SER A 294 0.51 15.73 -9.83
N LYS A 295 1.49 16.45 -9.26
CA LYS A 295 2.68 16.93 -9.96
C LYS A 295 3.50 15.81 -10.60
N ASP A 296 3.50 14.64 -9.97
CA ASP A 296 4.29 13.47 -10.35
C ASP A 296 3.41 12.36 -10.96
N ASP A 297 2.31 12.74 -11.60
CA ASP A 297 1.51 11.82 -12.40
C ASP A 297 2.25 11.41 -13.68
N LEU A 298 2.14 10.13 -14.03
CA LEU A 298 2.68 9.57 -15.26
C LEU A 298 1.63 9.67 -16.36
N TRP A 299 1.98 10.33 -17.46
CA TRP A 299 1.13 10.55 -18.62
C TRP A 299 1.78 10.00 -19.88
N VAL A 300 0.98 9.37 -20.74
CA VAL A 300 1.36 9.02 -22.11
C VAL A 300 0.67 10.02 -23.04
N VAL A 301 1.43 10.67 -23.91
CA VAL A 301 0.91 11.69 -24.83
C VAL A 301 1.19 11.26 -26.26
N SER A 302 0.17 11.29 -27.12
CA SER A 302 0.29 10.99 -28.55
C SER A 302 -0.44 12.03 -29.40
N LYS A 303 -0.05 12.14 -30.67
CA LYS A 303 -0.79 12.93 -31.67
C LYS A 303 -2.06 12.21 -32.13
N THR A 304 -2.07 10.89 -32.04
CA THR A 304 -3.11 9.99 -32.53
C THR A 304 -3.77 9.24 -31.37
N LEU A 305 -5.02 8.81 -31.55
CA LEU A 305 -5.80 8.08 -30.54
C LEU A 305 -5.40 6.60 -30.40
N ASP A 306 -4.65 6.07 -31.35
CA ASP A 306 -4.06 4.72 -31.33
C ASP A 306 -2.77 4.64 -30.48
N PHE A 307 -2.20 5.78 -30.10
CA PHE A 307 -0.95 5.89 -29.35
C PHE A 307 0.21 5.09 -30.00
N GLU A 308 0.24 5.04 -31.34
CA GLU A 308 1.38 4.49 -32.08
C GLU A 308 2.57 5.47 -32.04
N LEU A 309 3.53 5.28 -31.12
CA LEU A 309 4.93 5.74 -31.23
C LEU A 309 5.77 5.44 -29.96
N GLU A 310 7.09 5.25 -30.17
CA GLU A 310 8.14 4.99 -29.17
C GLU A 310 8.09 5.95 -27.97
N LEU A 311 7.91 5.40 -26.76
CA LEU A 311 8.18 6.13 -25.52
C LEU A 311 9.68 6.33 -25.35
N LEU A 312 10.20 7.44 -25.85
CA LEU A 312 11.40 8.01 -25.25
C LEU A 312 10.98 8.83 -24.03
N PRO A 313 11.57 8.61 -22.84
CA PRO A 313 11.35 9.49 -21.71
C PRO A 313 11.60 10.93 -22.16
N LEU A 314 10.75 11.89 -21.78
CA LEU A 314 10.96 13.33 -22.07
C LEU A 314 12.30 13.88 -21.51
N LYS A 315 13.08 13.07 -20.80
CA LYS A 315 14.50 13.32 -20.50
C LYS A 315 15.44 13.24 -21.72
N GLY A 316 14.98 12.74 -22.87
CA GLY A 316 15.71 12.72 -24.15
C GLY A 316 15.01 13.46 -25.30
N TYR A 317 13.73 13.81 -25.15
CA TYR A 317 13.01 14.63 -26.12
C TYR A 317 13.20 16.11 -25.78
N PHE A 318 14.05 16.79 -26.53
CA PHE A 318 14.23 18.23 -26.38
C PHE A 318 12.88 18.95 -26.63
N PRO A 319 12.46 19.91 -25.77
CA PRO A 319 11.24 20.70 -25.96
C PRO A 319 11.18 21.43 -27.31
N SER A 320 12.31 21.54 -28.02
CA SER A 320 12.43 22.17 -29.33
C SER A 320 11.76 21.39 -30.47
N ARG A 321 11.46 20.09 -30.31
CA ARG A 321 10.86 19.26 -31.38
C ARG A 321 9.33 19.25 -31.40
N TRP A 322 8.65 19.79 -30.38
CA TRP A 322 7.20 19.90 -30.36
C TRP A 322 6.76 21.30 -30.80
N PRO A 323 5.93 21.42 -31.86
CA PRO A 323 5.34 22.71 -32.23
C PRO A 323 4.51 23.27 -31.07
N THR A 324 4.57 24.58 -30.85
CA THR A 324 3.71 25.28 -29.89
C THR A 324 2.23 25.11 -30.27
N ASP A 325 1.38 24.82 -29.28
CA ASP A 325 -0.07 24.63 -29.40
C ASP A 325 -0.50 23.45 -30.29
N THR A 326 0.27 22.36 -30.26
CA THR A 326 -0.12 21.10 -30.92
C THR A 326 -1.30 20.46 -30.19
N VAL A 327 -2.32 20.02 -30.94
CA VAL A 327 -3.41 19.20 -30.42
C VAL A 327 -2.92 17.76 -30.23
N VAL A 328 -3.06 17.24 -29.02
CA VAL A 328 -2.60 15.91 -28.60
C VAL A 328 -3.68 15.20 -27.80
N HIS A 329 -3.58 13.88 -27.69
CA HIS A 329 -4.36 13.05 -26.78
C HIS A 329 -3.47 12.57 -25.65
N ALA A 330 -4.04 12.46 -24.45
CA ALA A 330 -3.30 12.08 -23.27
C ALA A 330 -3.99 10.94 -22.51
N LEU A 331 -3.20 9.96 -22.06
CA LEU A 331 -3.62 8.90 -21.15
C LEU A 331 -2.99 9.15 -19.80
N TRP A 332 -3.82 9.13 -18.76
CA TRP A 332 -3.34 9.13 -17.39
C TRP A 332 -3.03 7.69 -16.95
N VAL A 333 -1.79 7.40 -16.56
CA VAL A 333 -1.38 6.03 -16.21
C VAL A 333 -1.61 5.78 -14.73
N CYS A 334 -0.86 6.49 -13.90
CA CYS A 334 -0.92 6.41 -12.45
C CYS A 334 -0.24 7.63 -11.82
N ASN A 335 -0.47 7.83 -10.54
CA ASN A 335 0.37 8.72 -9.73
C ASN A 335 1.66 7.97 -9.38
N ALA A 336 2.79 8.39 -9.94
CA ALA A 336 4.11 7.75 -9.75
C ALA A 336 4.97 8.51 -8.71
N SER A 337 4.36 9.35 -7.87
CA SER A 337 5.08 10.20 -6.91
C SER A 337 5.97 9.40 -5.97
N THR A 338 5.51 8.24 -5.49
CA THR A 338 6.26 7.43 -4.52
C THR A 338 7.47 6.77 -5.19
N GLU A 339 7.27 6.19 -6.38
CA GLU A 339 8.29 5.51 -7.17
C GLU A 339 9.39 6.50 -7.59
N LEU A 340 9.01 7.66 -8.13
CA LEU A 340 9.97 8.69 -8.56
C LEU A 340 10.73 9.30 -7.39
N THR A 341 10.06 9.53 -6.27
CA THR A 341 10.68 10.06 -5.05
C THR A 341 11.69 9.06 -4.47
N THR A 342 11.33 7.78 -4.41
CA THR A 342 12.24 6.74 -3.90
C THR A 342 13.45 6.54 -4.81
N LEU A 343 13.27 6.57 -6.14
CA LEU A 343 14.38 6.58 -7.11
C LEU A 343 15.32 7.75 -6.88
N LYS A 344 14.78 8.97 -6.78
CA LYS A 344 15.57 10.19 -6.53
C LYS A 344 16.34 10.09 -5.21
N ASN A 345 15.68 9.60 -4.15
CA ASN A 345 16.30 9.41 -2.84
C ASN A 345 17.46 8.40 -2.88
N MET A 346 17.32 7.28 -3.59
CA MET A 346 18.42 6.32 -3.74
C MET A 346 19.59 6.90 -4.54
N GLN A 347 19.31 7.72 -5.56
CA GLN A 347 20.34 8.39 -6.34
C GLN A 347 21.11 9.41 -5.49
N GLU A 348 20.39 10.29 -4.78
CA GLU A 348 20.96 11.44 -4.06
C GLU A 348 21.51 11.10 -2.67
N HIS A 349 20.89 10.17 -1.93
CA HIS A 349 21.15 10.00 -0.50
C HIS A 349 21.70 8.63 -0.10
N PHE A 350 21.59 7.59 -0.93
CA PHE A 350 22.21 6.30 -0.62
C PHE A 350 23.70 6.34 -0.97
N ASN A 351 24.50 6.97 -0.10
CA ASN A 351 25.94 7.11 -0.25
C ASN A 351 26.66 6.41 0.92
N PRO A 352 27.52 5.40 0.67
CA PRO A 352 28.26 4.68 1.72
C PRO A 352 29.12 5.58 2.61
N ALA A 353 29.60 6.72 2.09
CA ALA A 353 30.42 7.65 2.85
C ALA A 353 29.62 8.41 3.92
N THR A 354 28.31 8.58 3.73
CA THR A 354 27.43 9.35 4.63
C THR A 354 26.41 8.50 5.37
N LEU A 355 26.19 7.25 4.95
CA LEU A 355 25.22 6.33 5.53
C LEU A 355 25.93 5.16 6.26
N PRO A 356 26.13 5.22 7.58
CA PRO A 356 26.87 4.18 8.32
C PRO A 356 26.21 2.80 8.28
N LEU A 357 24.90 2.75 8.05
CA LEU A 357 24.14 1.51 7.94
C LEU A 357 24.38 0.75 6.64
N THR A 358 25.04 1.33 5.63
CA THR A 358 25.17 0.70 4.29
C THR A 358 25.70 -0.72 4.36
N GLN A 359 26.77 -1.01 5.12
CA GLN A 359 27.31 -2.37 5.19
C GLN A 359 26.31 -3.39 5.77
N HIS A 360 25.54 -2.98 6.77
CA HIS A 360 24.55 -3.82 7.45
C HIS A 360 23.28 -4.02 6.61
N LEU A 361 23.01 -3.12 5.67
CA LEU A 361 21.93 -3.27 4.70
C LEU A 361 22.29 -4.19 3.53
N LEU A 362 23.59 -4.29 3.18
CA LEU A 362 24.05 -5.00 1.99
C LEU A 362 24.48 -6.44 2.25
N ALA A 363 25.18 -6.71 3.36
CA ALA A 363 25.84 -8.00 3.57
C ALA A 363 25.64 -8.55 4.99
N MET A 364 25.84 -9.87 5.12
CA MET A 364 25.76 -10.59 6.40
C MET A 364 26.69 -9.96 7.45
N PRO A 365 26.28 -9.89 8.72
CA PRO A 365 27.18 -9.58 9.81
C PRO A 365 28.34 -10.59 9.88
N SER A 366 29.57 -10.09 10.00
CA SER A 366 30.81 -10.90 10.02
C SER A 366 30.90 -11.92 11.16
N SER A 367 30.01 -11.86 12.16
CA SER A 367 30.00 -12.77 13.32
C SER A 367 29.34 -14.14 13.08
N ALA A 368 28.80 -14.43 11.88
CA ALA A 368 28.07 -15.67 11.59
C ALA A 368 28.88 -16.75 10.82
N THR A 369 30.21 -16.64 10.76
CA THR A 369 31.05 -17.68 10.11
C THR A 369 31.46 -18.77 11.09
N VAL A 370 30.61 -19.79 11.24
CA VAL A 370 31.08 -21.12 11.66
C VAL A 370 31.86 -21.70 10.48
N SER A 371 33.11 -22.06 10.76
CA SER A 371 34.09 -22.69 9.86
C SER A 371 33.48 -23.74 8.93
N SER A 372 33.42 -23.45 7.62
CA SER A 372 33.51 -24.46 6.58
C SER A 372 34.61 -24.07 5.58
N LYS A 373 35.47 -25.05 5.28
CA LYS A 373 36.68 -24.90 4.48
C LYS A 373 36.34 -24.66 2.99
N SER A 374 37.15 -23.79 2.38
CA SER A 374 37.34 -23.53 0.94
C SER A 374 36.11 -23.18 0.09
N VAL A 375 35.84 -21.87 -0.03
CA VAL A 375 35.23 -21.27 -1.23
C VAL A 375 36.02 -20.01 -1.58
N ASP A 376 36.34 -19.86 -2.87
CA ASP A 376 37.20 -18.83 -3.46
C ASP A 376 36.82 -17.41 -3.06
N ARG A 377 37.79 -16.67 -2.51
CA ARG A 377 37.61 -15.32 -1.96
C ARG A 377 37.90 -14.25 -3.01
N ARG A 378 36.88 -13.83 -3.77
CA ARG A 378 36.78 -12.42 -4.22
C ARG A 378 35.85 -11.69 -3.25
N LYS A 379 36.35 -11.43 -2.04
CA LYS A 379 35.63 -10.67 -1.00
C LYS A 379 35.64 -9.19 -1.37
N PHE A 380 34.46 -8.57 -1.39
CA PHE A 380 34.31 -7.12 -1.36
C PHE A 380 35.04 -6.59 -0.11
N VAL A 381 36.11 -5.83 -0.33
CA VAL A 381 36.82 -5.11 0.72
C VAL A 381 36.22 -3.69 0.73
N PRO A 382 35.46 -3.31 1.77
CA PRO A 382 34.89 -1.97 1.82
C PRO A 382 36.00 -0.92 1.89
N PRO A 383 35.86 0.24 1.23
CA PRO A 383 36.79 1.36 1.40
C PRO A 383 36.79 1.81 2.86
N ALA A 384 37.96 2.20 3.37
CA ALA A 384 38.12 2.66 4.75
C ALA A 384 37.11 3.78 5.07
N PHE A 385 36.26 3.54 6.08
CA PHE A 385 35.28 4.50 6.55
C PHE A 385 36.00 5.69 7.21
N SER A 386 35.81 6.90 6.70
CA SER A 386 36.11 8.12 7.45
C SER A 386 34.99 8.33 8.47
N ASN A 387 35.26 7.97 9.72
CA ASN A 387 34.31 8.05 10.83
C ASN A 387 33.99 9.51 11.19
N ALA A 388 33.05 10.13 10.47
CA ALA A 388 32.37 11.35 10.92
C ALA A 388 31.18 10.96 11.82
N HIS A 389 31.44 10.30 12.95
CA HIS A 389 30.39 9.97 13.91
C HIS A 389 29.84 11.23 14.57
N THR A 390 28.56 11.18 14.95
CA THR A 390 27.98 12.16 15.86
C THR A 390 28.81 12.18 17.15
N HIS A 391 29.62 13.24 17.36
CA HIS A 391 30.57 13.44 18.47
C HIS A 391 29.91 13.61 19.87
N CYS A 392 28.70 13.07 20.07
CA CYS A 392 28.00 13.12 21.36
C CYS A 392 28.21 11.78 22.08
N GLU A 393 29.01 11.80 23.15
CA GLU A 393 29.28 10.62 23.97
C GLU A 393 28.00 10.17 24.69
N LEU A 394 27.38 9.10 24.18
CA LEU A 394 26.27 8.46 24.88
C LEU A 394 26.76 7.77 26.16
N PRO A 395 25.89 7.65 27.18
CA PRO A 395 26.21 6.89 28.39
C PRO A 395 26.65 5.46 28.04
N GLY A 396 27.64 4.95 28.76
CA GLY A 396 28.19 3.62 28.52
C GLY A 396 27.11 2.51 28.60
N PRO A 397 27.37 1.32 28.02
CA PRO A 397 26.40 0.22 27.96
C PRO A 397 25.75 -0.14 29.31
N GLY A 398 26.51 -0.06 30.42
CA GLY A 398 25.97 -0.31 31.76
C GLY A 398 24.90 0.69 32.19
N ALA A 399 25.12 1.99 31.96
CA ALA A 399 24.17 3.04 32.31
C ALA A 399 22.91 2.97 31.44
N ALA A 400 23.07 2.69 30.14
CA ALA A 400 21.94 2.50 29.23
C ALA A 400 21.08 1.29 29.65
N LEU A 401 21.70 0.17 30.05
CA LEU A 401 21.00 -1.01 30.55
C LEU A 401 20.31 -0.76 31.90
N GLN A 402 20.92 0.02 32.80
CA GLN A 402 20.29 0.39 34.06
C GLN A 402 19.05 1.26 33.83
N LEU A 403 19.13 2.23 32.91
CA LEU A 403 17.97 3.04 32.51
C LEU A 403 16.89 2.15 31.88
N ALA A 404 17.26 1.23 31.00
CA ALA A 404 16.31 0.29 30.40
C ALA A 404 15.58 -0.55 31.47
N ARG A 405 16.30 -1.06 32.49
CA ARG A 405 15.69 -1.78 33.62
C ARG A 405 14.68 -0.94 34.38
N ALA A 406 14.99 0.33 34.65
CA ALA A 406 14.07 1.24 35.30
C ALA A 406 12.79 1.46 34.47
N PHE A 407 12.92 1.61 33.14
CA PHE A 407 11.77 1.72 32.24
C PHE A 407 10.94 0.44 32.16
N ILE A 408 11.58 -0.73 32.12
CA ILE A 408 10.91 -2.04 32.12
C ILE A 408 10.00 -2.16 33.34
N GLN A 409 10.50 -1.77 34.52
CA GLN A 409 9.73 -1.80 35.78
C GLN A 409 8.64 -0.74 35.80
N ALA A 410 8.97 0.52 35.45
CA ALA A 410 8.03 1.64 35.51
C ALA A 410 6.83 1.48 34.56
N HIS A 411 7.05 0.89 33.39
CA HIS A 411 6.02 0.68 32.37
C HIS A 411 5.48 -0.76 32.33
N GLN A 412 5.87 -1.60 33.29
CA GLN A 412 5.41 -3.00 33.43
C GLN A 412 5.53 -3.79 32.12
N LEU A 413 6.67 -3.66 31.43
CA LEU A 413 6.89 -4.37 30.18
C LEU A 413 7.01 -5.87 30.42
N ASN A 414 6.35 -6.68 29.58
CA ASN A 414 6.48 -8.14 29.64
C ASN A 414 7.88 -8.61 29.20
N GLU A 415 8.18 -9.90 29.37
CA GLU A 415 9.50 -10.48 29.05
C GLU A 415 9.98 -10.18 27.62
N ASP A 416 9.10 -10.32 26.64
CA ASP A 416 9.44 -10.13 25.22
C ASP A 416 9.70 -8.64 24.90
N GLN A 417 8.86 -7.76 25.45
CA GLN A 417 9.01 -6.30 25.34
C GLN A 417 10.27 -5.80 26.07
N ALA A 418 10.58 -6.36 27.24
CA ALA A 418 11.78 -6.08 28.00
C ALA A 418 13.04 -6.53 27.25
N SER A 419 12.99 -7.70 26.59
CA SER A 419 14.07 -8.18 25.71
C SER A 419 14.30 -7.22 24.54
N ALA A 420 13.23 -6.76 23.88
CA ALA A 420 13.33 -5.78 22.80
C ALA A 420 13.96 -4.46 23.26
N LEU A 421 13.49 -3.90 24.38
CA LEU A 421 14.06 -2.66 24.93
C LEU A 421 15.52 -2.83 25.35
N THR A 422 15.87 -3.97 25.94
CA THR A 422 17.26 -4.29 26.33
C THR A 422 18.17 -4.39 25.10
N GLN A 423 17.71 -5.02 24.01
CA GLN A 423 18.47 -5.10 22.77
C GLN A 423 18.67 -3.71 22.14
N ILE A 424 17.63 -2.86 22.13
CA ILE A 424 17.73 -1.48 21.66
C ILE A 424 18.71 -0.67 22.52
N ALA A 425 18.66 -0.82 23.84
CA ALA A 425 19.59 -0.15 24.76
C ALA A 425 21.05 -0.53 24.46
N ARG A 426 21.33 -1.82 24.21
CA ARG A 426 22.65 -2.30 23.80
C ARG A 426 23.07 -1.72 22.45
N MET A 427 22.17 -1.74 21.46
CA MET A 427 22.40 -1.22 20.12
C MET A 427 22.78 0.27 20.14
N VAL A 428 22.10 1.08 20.96
CA VAL A 428 22.34 2.52 21.01
C VAL A 428 23.61 2.85 21.81
N ALA A 429 23.91 2.09 22.85
CA ALA A 429 25.10 2.30 23.67
C ALA A 429 26.39 1.67 23.10
N SER A 430 26.32 0.87 22.04
CA SER A 430 27.49 0.24 21.42
C SER A 430 28.37 1.29 20.74
N ARG A 431 29.62 1.41 21.22
CA ARG A 431 30.68 2.15 20.55
C ARG A 431 31.15 1.38 19.32
N GLY A 432 31.64 2.08 18.29
CA GLY A 432 32.25 1.45 17.12
C GLY A 432 33.44 0.54 17.49
N PRO A 433 34.10 -0.13 16.52
CA PRO A 433 34.97 -1.31 16.74
C PRO A 433 36.32 -1.06 17.46
N ALA A 434 36.41 -0.08 18.37
CA ALA A 434 37.67 0.32 19.00
C ALA A 434 38.07 -0.46 20.27
N GLU A 435 37.22 -1.34 20.83
CA GLU A 435 37.59 -2.17 21.99
C GLU A 435 37.18 -3.63 21.81
N GLU A 436 37.83 -4.33 20.88
CA GLU A 436 37.93 -5.79 20.92
C GLU A 436 39.00 -6.19 21.95
N GLY A 437 38.62 -6.15 23.22
CA GLY A 437 39.46 -6.61 24.33
C GLY A 437 38.59 -7.16 25.46
N LYS A 438 38.61 -8.50 25.62
CA LYS A 438 37.96 -9.33 26.66
C LYS A 438 36.49 -9.68 26.45
N GLY A 439 36.24 -10.91 25.98
CA GLY A 439 35.17 -11.82 26.43
C GLY A 439 33.70 -11.37 26.44
N LEU A 440 33.35 -10.17 25.95
CA LEU A 440 31.97 -9.69 25.88
C LEU A 440 31.22 -10.32 24.69
N PRO A 441 29.88 -10.51 24.79
CA PRO A 441 29.06 -11.00 23.70
C PRO A 441 29.20 -10.12 22.44
N PRO A 442 28.95 -10.68 21.24
CA PRO A 442 29.15 -9.98 19.97
C PRO A 442 28.51 -8.59 20.00
N CYS A 443 29.26 -7.59 19.53
CA CYS A 443 28.84 -6.20 19.51
C CYS A 443 27.46 -6.09 18.82
N PRO A 444 26.46 -5.46 19.44
CA PRO A 444 25.10 -5.46 18.93
C PRO A 444 25.03 -4.73 17.58
N LEU A 445 24.36 -5.34 16.61
CA LEU A 445 24.16 -4.75 15.29
C LEU A 445 23.42 -3.42 15.42
N PRO A 446 23.75 -2.41 14.59
CA PRO A 446 23.05 -1.12 14.59
C PRO A 446 21.62 -1.20 14.06
N ILE A 447 21.11 -2.41 13.79
CA ILE A 447 19.76 -2.69 13.33
C ILE A 447 19.11 -3.66 14.32
N THR A 448 18.01 -3.25 14.93
CA THR A 448 17.16 -4.13 15.75
C THR A 448 15.83 -4.37 15.04
N ILE A 449 15.44 -5.63 14.94
CA ILE A 449 14.17 -6.05 14.33
C ILE A 449 13.26 -6.60 15.43
N VAL A 450 12.02 -6.13 15.47
CA VAL A 450 10.99 -6.59 16.40
C VAL A 450 9.83 -7.16 15.59
N HIS A 451 9.63 -8.47 15.69
CA HIS A 451 8.45 -9.13 15.15
C HIS A 451 7.33 -9.02 16.18
N GLY A 452 6.45 -8.03 16.00
CA GLY A 452 5.31 -7.84 16.88
C GLY A 452 4.03 -8.40 16.26
N VAL A 453 3.47 -9.46 16.84
CA VAL A 453 2.22 -10.05 16.34
C VAL A 453 1.02 -9.10 16.51
N PHE A 454 -0.16 -9.50 16.03
CA PHE A 454 -1.39 -8.76 16.28
C PHE A 454 -1.62 -8.53 17.78
N GLY A 455 -2.02 -7.32 18.17
CA GLY A 455 -2.32 -7.00 19.58
C GLY A 455 -1.13 -7.08 20.55
N ALA A 456 0.11 -7.22 20.09
CA ALA A 456 1.29 -7.38 20.97
C ALA A 456 1.77 -6.10 21.67
N GLY A 457 1.06 -4.98 21.49
CA GLY A 457 1.47 -3.68 22.04
C GLY A 457 2.65 -3.03 21.32
N LYS A 458 2.82 -3.27 20.00
CA LYS A 458 3.89 -2.68 19.17
C LYS A 458 4.06 -1.17 19.36
N SER A 459 3.00 -0.40 19.11
CA SER A 459 3.06 1.07 19.18
C SER A 459 3.26 1.57 20.62
N TYR A 460 2.78 0.83 21.63
CA TYR A 460 3.06 1.13 23.04
C TYR A 460 4.53 0.91 23.38
N LEU A 461 5.11 -0.22 22.98
CA LEU A 461 6.55 -0.49 23.12
C LEU A 461 7.36 0.60 22.43
N LEU A 462 7.00 1.02 21.22
CA LEU A 462 7.70 2.09 20.52
C LEU A 462 7.64 3.42 21.27
N ALA A 463 6.48 3.80 21.84
CA ALA A 463 6.38 4.99 22.66
C ALA A 463 7.32 4.92 23.87
N VAL A 464 7.35 3.80 24.59
CA VAL A 464 8.26 3.58 25.73
C VAL A 464 9.73 3.61 25.30
N VAL A 465 10.08 2.99 24.17
CA VAL A 465 11.42 3.02 23.58
C VAL A 465 11.82 4.46 23.27
N ILE A 466 10.95 5.27 22.68
CA ILE A 466 11.25 6.67 22.36
C ILE A 466 11.50 7.48 23.63
N LEU A 467 10.69 7.30 24.68
CA LEU A 467 10.92 7.96 25.97
C LEU A 467 12.26 7.56 26.59
N PHE A 468 12.60 6.27 26.54
CA PHE A 468 13.89 5.76 26.96
C PHE A 468 15.04 6.43 26.19
N LEU A 469 14.92 6.52 24.85
CA LEU A 469 15.94 7.15 24.00
C LEU A 469 16.10 8.64 24.33
N VAL A 470 14.99 9.37 24.49
CA VAL A 470 15.03 10.79 24.86
C VAL A 470 15.75 11.00 26.19
N GLN A 471 15.42 10.22 27.23
CA GLN A 471 16.11 10.31 28.52
C GLN A 471 17.57 9.88 28.45
N LEU A 472 17.90 8.88 27.62
CA LEU A 472 19.28 8.46 27.41
C LEU A 472 20.10 9.58 26.76
N PHE A 473 19.53 10.28 25.79
CA PHE A 473 20.18 11.41 25.10
C PHE A 473 20.34 12.62 26.03
N GLU A 474 19.37 12.90 26.88
CA GLU A 474 19.47 13.96 27.91
C GLU A 474 20.61 13.71 28.90
N LYS A 475 20.84 12.44 29.25
CA LYS A 475 21.94 12.06 30.16
C LYS A 475 23.32 12.02 29.49
N GLY A 476 23.37 11.88 28.17
CA GLY A 476 24.62 11.88 27.39
C GLY A 476 25.14 13.28 27.04
N GLU A 477 24.26 14.28 27.01
CA GLU A 477 24.62 15.68 26.74
C GLU A 477 25.21 16.36 27.98
N ALA A 478 26.44 16.00 28.36
CA ALA A 478 27.25 16.83 29.26
C ALA A 478 27.69 18.12 28.53
N PRO A 479 27.83 19.28 29.22
CA PRO A 479 28.18 20.55 28.60
C PRO A 479 29.67 20.58 28.22
N ALA A 480 30.07 19.80 27.23
CA ALA A 480 31.39 19.90 26.63
C ALA A 480 31.39 21.05 25.61
N ALA A 481 32.33 21.97 25.77
CA ALA A 481 32.53 23.14 24.92
C ALA A 481 32.95 22.72 23.49
N GLY A 482 31.97 22.46 22.63
CA GLY A 482 32.20 22.11 21.23
C GLY A 482 30.91 21.75 20.51
N ARG A 483 30.91 21.84 19.16
CA ARG A 483 29.75 21.62 18.25
C ARG A 483 29.20 20.17 18.25
N ALA A 484 28.87 19.60 19.41
CA ALA A 484 28.21 18.31 19.53
C ALA A 484 26.79 18.43 18.96
N ARG A 485 26.44 17.53 18.03
CA ARG A 485 25.13 17.53 17.38
C ARG A 485 24.15 16.72 18.24
N PRO A 486 22.92 17.22 18.47
CA PRO A 486 21.96 16.55 19.34
C PRO A 486 21.40 15.28 18.70
N TRP A 487 21.25 14.22 19.49
CA TRP A 487 20.61 12.99 19.05
C TRP A 487 19.11 13.22 18.80
N LYS A 488 18.65 12.86 17.59
CA LYS A 488 17.24 12.95 17.18
C LYS A 488 16.69 11.62 16.71
N VAL A 489 15.41 11.41 16.98
CA VAL A 489 14.63 10.23 16.63
C VAL A 489 13.57 10.61 15.59
N LEU A 490 13.56 9.88 14.47
CA LEU A 490 12.47 9.92 13.51
C LEU A 490 11.60 8.68 13.65
N VAL A 491 10.32 8.87 13.90
CA VAL A 491 9.30 7.82 13.81
C VAL A 491 8.66 7.89 12.44
N SER A 492 8.75 6.81 11.67
CA SER A 492 8.21 6.75 10.32
C SER A 492 7.45 5.47 10.00
N SER A 493 6.49 5.58 9.09
CA SER A 493 5.72 4.47 8.55
C SER A 493 5.15 4.84 7.18
N SER A 494 4.63 3.87 6.44
CA SER A 494 3.91 4.11 5.17
C SER A 494 2.54 4.78 5.40
N THR A 495 1.91 4.55 6.56
CA THR A 495 0.56 5.05 6.86
C THR A 495 0.58 6.16 7.91
N ASN A 496 -0.33 7.14 7.77
CA ASN A 496 -0.47 8.21 8.78
C ASN A 496 -0.92 7.65 10.12
N VAL A 497 -1.82 6.65 10.10
CA VAL A 497 -2.41 6.09 11.31
C VAL A 497 -1.37 5.39 12.18
N ALA A 498 -0.40 4.66 11.58
CA ALA A 498 0.67 4.02 12.34
C ALA A 498 1.56 5.05 13.06
N VAL A 499 1.99 6.11 12.36
CA VAL A 499 2.77 7.20 12.97
C VAL A 499 1.98 7.85 14.11
N ASP A 500 0.72 8.18 13.85
CA ASP A 500 -0.12 8.88 14.82
C ASP A 500 -0.41 8.01 16.05
N ARG A 501 -0.53 6.68 15.92
CA ARG A 501 -0.68 5.77 17.07
C ARG A 501 0.52 5.82 18.02
N VAL A 502 1.74 5.86 17.50
CA VAL A 502 2.94 5.99 18.33
C VAL A 502 2.96 7.34 19.03
N LEU A 503 2.62 8.42 18.33
CA LEU A 503 2.57 9.78 18.92
C LEU A 503 1.44 9.95 19.94
N LEU A 504 0.27 9.35 19.71
CA LEU A 504 -0.80 9.27 20.70
C LEU A 504 -0.35 8.48 21.94
N GLY A 505 0.42 7.42 21.74
CA GLY A 505 1.09 6.69 22.82
C GLY A 505 1.98 7.60 23.66
N LEU A 506 2.83 8.42 23.03
CA LEU A 506 3.65 9.42 23.73
C LEU A 506 2.82 10.44 24.51
N LEU A 507 1.75 10.96 23.92
CA LEU A 507 0.84 11.89 24.61
C LEU A 507 0.19 11.23 25.83
N SER A 508 -0.24 9.97 25.71
CA SER A 508 -0.83 9.23 26.82
C SER A 508 0.14 8.96 27.97
N LEU A 509 1.44 8.92 27.66
CA LEU A 509 2.53 8.80 28.64
C LEU A 509 3.04 10.18 29.12
N GLY A 510 2.36 11.27 28.77
CA GLY A 510 2.68 12.63 29.23
C GLY A 510 3.82 13.32 28.48
N PHE A 511 4.19 12.85 27.29
CA PHE A 511 5.24 13.45 26.46
C PHE A 511 4.66 14.19 25.26
N ASP A 512 4.85 15.50 25.21
CA ASP A 512 4.33 16.41 24.19
C ASP A 512 5.42 17.13 23.37
N LYS A 513 6.71 16.89 23.67
CA LYS A 513 7.87 17.51 23.01
C LYS A 513 8.24 16.82 21.70
N PHE A 514 7.29 16.75 20.77
CA PHE A 514 7.50 16.20 19.42
C PHE A 514 6.85 17.07 18.33
N VAL A 515 7.25 16.86 17.07
CA VAL A 515 6.59 17.47 15.90
C VAL A 515 6.10 16.40 14.94
N ARG A 516 4.86 16.54 14.43
CA ARG A 516 4.26 15.66 13.42
C ARG A 516 4.23 16.34 12.05
N VAL A 517 4.96 15.83 11.06
CA VAL A 517 5.03 16.41 9.71
C VAL A 517 4.17 15.62 8.73
N GLY A 518 3.15 16.23 8.14
CA GLY A 518 2.26 15.55 7.19
C GLY A 518 1.05 16.37 6.75
N SER A 519 0.10 15.73 6.07
CA SER A 519 -1.15 16.38 5.66
C SER A 519 -2.12 16.49 6.84
N VAL A 520 -2.53 17.72 7.18
CA VAL A 520 -3.40 18.06 8.32
C VAL A 520 -4.70 17.26 8.32
N ARG A 521 -5.29 17.01 7.15
CA ARG A 521 -6.55 16.24 7.05
C ARG A 521 -6.41 14.78 7.47
N LYS A 522 -5.21 14.20 7.31
CA LYS A 522 -4.94 12.77 7.56
C LYS A 522 -4.36 12.52 8.95
N ILE A 523 -4.02 13.56 9.69
CA ILE A 523 -3.45 13.47 11.03
C ILE A 523 -4.57 13.34 12.07
N ALA A 524 -4.38 12.47 13.05
CA ALA A 524 -5.28 12.30 14.18
C ALA A 524 -5.50 13.63 14.92
N LYS A 525 -6.76 13.97 15.23
CA LYS A 525 -7.13 15.27 15.80
C LYS A 525 -6.34 15.66 17.06
N PRO A 526 -6.09 14.76 18.04
CA PRO A 526 -5.30 15.10 19.23
C PRO A 526 -3.83 15.43 18.94
N VAL A 527 -3.29 15.00 17.80
CA VAL A 527 -1.90 15.23 17.38
C VAL A 527 -1.76 16.52 16.57
N LEU A 528 -2.86 17.07 16.03
CA LEU A 528 -2.86 18.29 15.21
C LEU A 528 -2.17 19.51 15.84
N PRO A 529 -2.28 19.79 17.16
CA PRO A 529 -1.57 20.91 17.77
C PRO A 529 -0.05 20.86 17.58
N TYR A 530 0.51 19.66 17.45
CA TYR A 530 1.95 19.39 17.28
C TYR A 530 2.35 19.22 15.82
N SER A 531 1.45 19.53 14.88
CA SER A 531 1.66 19.24 13.46
C SER A 531 2.24 20.40 12.66
N LEU A 532 3.00 20.06 11.61
CA LEU A 532 3.47 20.96 10.57
C LEU A 532 2.99 20.43 9.22
N HIS A 533 2.26 21.27 8.46
CA HIS A 533 1.81 20.88 7.13
C HIS A 533 2.99 20.93 6.16
N ALA A 534 3.00 19.99 5.24
CA ALA A 534 4.20 19.67 4.50
C ALA A 534 4.05 19.83 2.97
N GLY A 535 2.88 20.27 2.51
CA GLY A 535 2.54 20.43 1.08
C GLY A 535 2.76 21.82 0.46
N SER A 536 3.10 22.87 1.22
CA SER A 536 3.15 24.23 0.65
C SER A 536 4.09 25.14 1.43
N GLU A 537 4.97 25.88 0.73
CA GLU A 537 5.68 27.03 1.30
C GLU A 537 4.70 28.15 1.71
N ASN A 538 3.45 28.09 1.21
CA ASN A 538 2.41 29.07 1.53
C ASN A 538 1.71 28.69 2.84
N ALA A 539 2.14 29.31 3.95
CA ALA A 539 1.49 29.24 5.26
C ALA A 539 -0.05 29.49 5.19
N THR A 540 -0.50 30.28 4.22
CA THR A 540 -1.91 30.60 4.01
C THR A 540 -2.77 29.38 3.63
N GLU A 541 -2.21 28.37 2.97
CA GLU A 541 -2.95 27.19 2.51
C GLU A 541 -3.25 26.22 3.64
N GLN A 542 -2.26 25.95 4.51
CA GLN A 542 -2.47 25.17 5.74
C GLN A 542 -3.55 25.80 6.62
N LEU A 543 -3.53 27.13 6.78
CA LEU A 543 -4.52 27.83 7.59
C LEU A 543 -5.93 27.70 7.01
N LYS A 544 -6.07 27.74 5.67
CA LYS A 544 -7.35 27.50 4.98
C LYS A 544 -7.86 26.08 5.20
N GLU A 545 -6.99 25.07 5.16
CA GLU A 545 -7.39 23.69 5.45
C GLU A 545 -7.87 23.51 6.89
N LEU A 546 -7.15 24.08 7.86
CA LEU A 546 -7.54 24.04 9.27
C LEU A 546 -8.87 24.78 9.52
N GLN A 547 -9.07 25.93 8.86
CA GLN A 547 -10.35 26.64 8.91
C GLN A 547 -11.49 25.86 8.24
N ALA A 548 -11.19 25.09 7.18
CA ALA A 548 -12.17 24.21 6.55
C ALA A 548 -12.53 23.04 7.48
N LEU A 549 -11.56 22.45 8.18
CA LEU A 549 -11.82 21.39 9.17
C LEU A 549 -12.75 21.87 10.30
N MET A 550 -12.66 23.15 10.70
CA MET A 550 -13.59 23.72 11.70
C MET A 550 -15.06 23.76 11.25
N LYS A 551 -15.32 23.68 9.94
CA LYS A 551 -16.67 23.66 9.37
C LYS A 551 -17.24 22.23 9.25
N GLU A 552 -16.44 21.21 9.54
CA GLU A 552 -16.88 19.81 9.53
C GLU A 552 -17.58 19.43 10.85
N ASP A 553 -18.32 18.32 10.83
CA ASP A 553 -18.99 17.75 12.01
C ASP A 553 -17.97 17.13 12.96
N LEU A 554 -17.39 17.97 13.80
CA LEU A 554 -16.42 17.60 14.83
C LEU A 554 -17.06 17.52 16.21
N THR A 555 -16.63 16.56 17.01
CA THR A 555 -16.97 16.51 18.44
C THR A 555 -16.46 17.78 19.17
N PRO A 556 -17.04 18.17 20.32
CA PRO A 556 -16.59 19.33 21.08
C PRO A 556 -15.08 19.30 21.39
N MET A 557 -14.54 18.12 21.67
CA MET A 557 -13.11 17.93 21.94
C MET A 557 -12.24 18.09 20.69
N GLU A 558 -12.66 17.52 19.56
CA GLU A 558 -11.93 17.69 18.30
C GLU A 558 -11.86 19.16 17.88
N ARG A 559 -12.94 19.93 18.10
CA ARG A 559 -12.96 21.37 17.84
C ARG A 559 -11.90 22.12 18.65
N VAL A 560 -11.65 21.74 19.90
CA VAL A 560 -10.60 22.34 20.74
C VAL A 560 -9.22 22.09 20.14
N TYR A 561 -8.93 20.86 19.70
CA TYR A 561 -7.65 20.54 19.06
C TYR A 561 -7.41 21.33 17.77
N VAL A 562 -8.45 21.47 16.93
CA VAL A 562 -8.34 22.24 15.68
C VAL A 562 -8.10 23.72 15.97
N ARG A 563 -8.80 24.32 16.95
CA ARG A 563 -8.55 25.71 17.37
C ARG A 563 -7.12 25.93 17.86
N ARG A 564 -6.63 25.05 18.74
CA ARG A 564 -5.26 25.11 19.24
C ARG A 564 -4.23 25.00 18.10
N SER A 565 -4.49 24.13 17.12
CA SER A 565 -3.63 23.99 15.93
C SER A 565 -3.60 25.28 15.08
N ILE A 566 -4.75 25.95 14.91
CA ILE A 566 -4.83 27.24 14.20
C ILE A 566 -4.00 28.31 14.91
N GLU A 567 -4.09 28.39 16.24
CA GLU A 567 -3.32 29.34 17.05
C GLU A 567 -1.81 29.08 16.93
N GLN A 568 -1.38 27.83 17.13
CA GLN A 568 0.03 27.44 17.01
C GLN A 568 0.59 27.70 15.62
N HIS A 569 -0.23 27.49 14.58
CA HIS A 569 0.17 27.78 13.21
C HIS A 569 0.33 29.29 12.97
N LYS A 570 -0.60 30.13 13.46
CA LYS A 570 -0.50 31.59 13.36
C LYS A 570 0.76 32.15 14.03
N LEU A 571 1.19 31.53 15.13
CA LEU A 571 2.41 31.89 15.86
C LEU A 571 3.69 31.37 15.20
N GLY A 572 3.60 30.44 14.24
CA GLY A 572 4.77 29.83 13.59
C GLY A 572 5.60 28.92 14.51
N THR A 573 5.10 28.63 15.72
CA THR A 573 5.82 27.91 16.78
C THR A 573 6.34 26.55 16.33
N ASN A 574 5.53 25.76 15.61
CA ASN A 574 5.91 24.40 15.24
C ASN A 574 7.09 24.35 14.24
N ARG A 575 7.30 25.41 13.44
CA ARG A 575 8.41 25.48 12.50
C ARG A 575 9.74 25.71 13.22
N THR A 576 9.75 26.57 14.24
CA THR A 576 10.94 26.76 15.09
C THR A 576 11.17 25.54 15.98
N LEU A 577 10.08 24.95 16.50
CA LEU A 577 10.12 23.76 17.34
C LEU A 577 10.74 22.55 16.62
N LEU A 578 10.52 22.38 15.31
CA LEU A 578 11.08 21.26 14.53
C LEU A 578 12.61 21.18 14.63
N GLY A 579 13.29 22.33 14.65
CA GLY A 579 14.74 22.39 14.84
C GLY A 579 15.19 22.02 16.26
N GLN A 580 14.33 22.20 17.27
CA GLN A 580 14.65 22.06 18.69
C GLN A 580 14.24 20.70 19.26
N VAL A 581 13.15 20.09 18.78
CA VAL A 581 12.68 18.79 19.28
C VAL A 581 13.64 17.66 18.94
N ARG A 582 13.71 16.68 19.85
CA ARG A 582 14.40 15.41 19.64
C ARG A 582 13.57 14.38 18.90
N VAL A 583 12.24 14.47 18.95
CA VAL A 583 11.32 13.47 18.36
C VAL A 583 10.51 14.11 17.24
N VAL A 584 10.57 13.50 16.05
CA VAL A 584 9.75 13.89 14.90
C VAL A 584 9.01 12.67 14.37
N GLY A 585 7.72 12.81 14.11
CA GLY A 585 6.91 11.80 13.42
C GLY A 585 6.59 12.25 12.00
N ALA A 586 6.85 11.42 11.00
CA ALA A 586 6.51 11.70 9.60
C ALA A 586 6.22 10.39 8.87
N THR A 587 5.37 10.40 7.84
CA THR A 587 5.29 9.23 6.96
C THR A 587 6.53 9.17 6.06
N CYS A 588 6.85 7.99 5.50
CA CYS A 588 7.98 7.86 4.56
C CYS A 588 7.83 8.85 3.39
N ALA A 589 6.62 8.98 2.84
CA ALA A 589 6.29 9.93 1.78
C ALA A 589 6.41 11.41 2.19
N ALA A 590 6.43 11.71 3.49
CA ALA A 590 6.62 13.06 4.01
C ALA A 590 8.08 13.45 4.28
N CYS A 591 9.00 12.50 4.27
CA CYS A 591 10.43 12.74 4.46
C CYS A 591 11.06 13.68 3.41
N PRO A 592 10.68 13.66 2.12
CA PRO A 592 11.22 14.55 1.10
C PRO A 592 10.77 16.02 1.21
N PHE A 593 9.81 16.34 2.09
CA PHE A 593 9.24 17.68 2.14
C PHE A 593 10.28 18.76 2.52
N PRO A 594 10.16 19.99 2.00
CA PRO A 594 11.16 21.04 2.20
C PRO A 594 11.41 21.39 3.68
N CYS A 595 10.38 21.31 4.54
CA CYS A 595 10.53 21.56 5.96
C CYS A 595 11.45 20.54 6.68
N MET A 596 11.67 19.38 6.07
CA MET A 596 12.59 18.35 6.57
C MET A 596 14.01 18.50 6.00
N ALA A 597 14.24 19.44 5.08
CA ALA A 597 15.54 19.64 4.47
C ALA A 597 16.58 20.11 5.50
N GLY A 598 17.79 19.55 5.42
CA GLY A 598 18.89 19.87 6.34
C GLY A 598 18.79 19.24 7.73
N LEU A 599 17.69 18.57 8.07
CA LEU A 599 17.58 17.77 9.29
C LEU A 599 18.34 16.45 9.15
N ARG A 600 18.79 15.91 10.28
CA ARG A 600 19.39 14.58 10.39
C ARG A 600 18.74 13.82 11.54
N PHE A 601 18.60 12.51 11.36
CA PHE A 601 17.98 11.62 12.33
C PHE A 601 18.86 10.38 12.49
N PRO A 602 19.85 10.42 13.40
CA PRO A 602 20.74 9.29 13.66
C PRO A 602 19.98 8.03 14.10
N VAL A 603 18.80 8.19 14.71
CA VAL A 603 17.91 7.06 15.04
C VAL A 603 16.63 7.14 14.24
N VAL A 604 16.34 6.07 13.49
CA VAL A 604 15.07 5.91 12.76
C VAL A 604 14.33 4.69 13.31
N VAL A 605 13.05 4.91 13.63
CA VAL A 605 12.11 3.87 14.05
C VAL A 605 11.07 3.71 12.95
N LEU A 606 10.99 2.51 12.35
CA LEU A 606 9.98 2.18 11.35
C LEU A 606 8.90 1.28 11.98
N ASP A 607 7.67 1.78 12.04
CA ASP A 607 6.49 1.00 12.45
C ASP A 607 5.75 0.46 11.22
N GLU A 608 5.10 -0.70 11.38
CA GLU A 608 4.47 -1.47 10.30
C GLU A 608 5.42 -1.72 9.11
N SER A 609 6.70 -2.04 9.40
CA SER A 609 7.75 -2.19 8.39
C SER A 609 7.55 -3.38 7.44
N SER A 610 6.67 -4.33 7.78
CA SER A 610 6.27 -5.43 6.91
C SER A 610 5.22 -5.03 5.84
N GLN A 611 4.73 -3.79 5.85
CA GLN A 611 3.81 -3.23 4.85
C GLN A 611 4.45 -2.19 3.94
N MET A 612 5.77 -1.98 4.05
CA MET A 612 6.50 -1.02 3.23
C MET A 612 7.45 -1.74 2.29
N THR A 613 7.48 -1.28 1.04
CA THR A 613 8.52 -1.68 0.11
C THR A 613 9.87 -1.19 0.62
N GLU A 614 10.94 -1.90 0.28
CA GLU A 614 12.29 -1.51 0.68
C GLU A 614 12.67 -0.10 0.19
N PRO A 615 12.38 0.31 -1.08
CA PRO A 615 12.62 1.68 -1.51
C PRO A 615 11.91 2.75 -0.67
N ALA A 616 10.68 2.49 -0.22
CA ALA A 616 9.94 3.41 0.65
C ALA A 616 10.58 3.50 2.04
N SER A 617 11.11 2.39 2.56
CA SER A 617 11.83 2.34 3.84
C SER A 617 13.12 3.18 3.80
N LEU A 618 13.75 3.29 2.63
CA LEU A 618 14.98 4.09 2.45
C LEU A 618 14.76 5.60 2.50
N LEU A 619 13.53 6.09 2.33
CA LEU A 619 13.22 7.53 2.40
C LEU A 619 13.68 8.13 3.74
N PRO A 620 13.28 7.59 4.91
CA PRO A 620 13.81 8.05 6.18
C PRO A 620 15.25 7.57 6.46
N ILE A 621 15.65 6.39 6.00
CA ILE A 621 16.96 5.81 6.35
C ILE A 621 18.12 6.55 5.66
N ALA A 622 18.07 6.66 4.33
CA ALA A 622 19.17 7.22 3.55
C ALA A 622 19.22 8.74 3.63
N ARG A 623 18.07 9.41 3.50
CA ARG A 623 17.97 10.87 3.48
C ARG A 623 18.52 11.53 4.72
N PHE A 624 18.30 10.91 5.87
CA PHE A 624 18.61 11.49 7.17
C PHE A 624 19.86 10.89 7.83
N GLU A 625 20.66 10.16 7.05
CA GLU A 625 21.94 9.59 7.47
C GLU A 625 21.79 8.72 8.74
N CYS A 626 20.82 7.81 8.70
CA CYS A 626 20.49 6.96 9.84
C CYS A 626 21.71 6.12 10.28
N GLU A 627 21.99 6.13 11.59
CA GLU A 627 23.06 5.38 12.23
C GLU A 627 22.53 4.14 12.96
N LYS A 628 21.32 4.22 13.54
CA LYS A 628 20.67 3.17 14.33
C LYS A 628 19.23 2.99 13.86
N LEU A 629 18.87 1.77 13.49
CA LEU A 629 17.56 1.46 12.91
C LEU A 629 16.78 0.48 13.79
N VAL A 630 15.53 0.83 14.09
CA VAL A 630 14.56 -0.07 14.73
C VAL A 630 13.44 -0.37 13.74
N LEU A 631 13.26 -1.64 13.39
CA LEU A 631 12.20 -2.11 12.51
C LEU A 631 11.16 -2.87 13.32
N VAL A 632 9.90 -2.45 13.26
CA VAL A 632 8.79 -3.14 13.93
C VAL A 632 7.72 -3.47 12.91
N GLY A 633 7.33 -4.75 12.86
CA GLY A 633 6.33 -5.22 11.91
C GLY A 633 5.85 -6.62 12.21
N ASP A 634 4.96 -7.10 11.35
CA ASP A 634 4.47 -8.48 11.35
C ASP A 634 4.45 -9.04 9.92
N PRO A 635 5.44 -9.86 9.51
CA PRO A 635 5.49 -10.45 8.17
C PRO A 635 4.37 -11.46 7.91
N LYS A 636 3.61 -11.87 8.94
CA LYS A 636 2.43 -12.73 8.80
C LYS A 636 1.13 -11.96 8.52
N GLN A 637 1.16 -10.62 8.50
CA GLN A 637 0.04 -9.76 8.13
C GLN A 637 0.19 -9.23 6.69
N LEU A 638 -0.57 -8.20 6.30
CA LEU A 638 -0.62 -7.75 4.91
C LEU A 638 0.76 -7.31 4.40
N PRO A 639 1.13 -7.70 3.17
CA PRO A 639 2.34 -7.24 2.50
C PRO A 639 2.13 -5.82 1.96
N PRO A 640 3.18 -5.17 1.41
CA PRO A 640 3.03 -3.90 0.73
C PRO A 640 2.00 -3.97 -0.40
N THR A 641 1.16 -2.96 -0.53
CA THR A 641 0.21 -2.86 -1.65
C THR A 641 0.90 -2.28 -2.87
N ILE A 642 1.09 -3.10 -3.90
CA ILE A 642 1.72 -2.68 -5.17
C ILE A 642 0.68 -2.76 -6.28
N GLN A 643 0.50 -1.67 -7.03
CA GLN A 643 -0.49 -1.63 -8.11
C GLN A 643 -0.11 -2.61 -9.23
N GLY A 644 -1.10 -3.26 -9.86
CA GLY A 644 -0.86 -4.13 -11.01
C GLY A 644 -0.03 -5.39 -10.72
N SER A 645 0.18 -5.75 -9.45
CA SER A 645 0.85 -6.99 -9.05
C SER A 645 -0.11 -7.91 -8.30
N ASP A 646 -0.11 -9.19 -8.66
CA ASP A 646 -0.60 -10.23 -7.77
C ASP A 646 0.48 -10.53 -6.72
N ALA A 647 0.06 -10.66 -5.45
CA ALA A 647 0.92 -10.84 -4.28
C ALA A 647 1.80 -12.12 -4.28
N ALA A 648 1.83 -12.86 -5.38
CA ALA A 648 2.53 -14.14 -5.54
C ALA A 648 4.02 -14.00 -5.95
N HIS A 649 4.53 -12.78 -6.19
CA HIS A 649 5.94 -12.57 -6.53
C HIS A 649 6.77 -12.40 -5.25
N GLU A 650 7.14 -13.51 -4.61
CA GLU A 650 7.75 -13.53 -3.27
C GLU A 650 9.13 -12.85 -3.17
N ASN A 651 9.82 -12.62 -4.29
CA ASN A 651 11.16 -12.05 -4.32
C ASN A 651 11.26 -10.77 -5.16
N GLY A 652 10.15 -10.09 -5.43
CA GLY A 652 10.12 -8.83 -6.20
C GLY A 652 10.15 -7.58 -5.31
N LEU A 653 9.48 -6.53 -5.76
CA LEU A 653 9.29 -5.29 -4.99
C LEU A 653 8.43 -5.50 -3.73
N GLU A 654 7.71 -6.63 -3.68
CA GLU A 654 6.93 -7.13 -2.56
C GLU A 654 7.79 -7.55 -1.36
N GLN A 655 9.05 -7.95 -1.58
CA GLN A 655 9.96 -8.30 -0.50
C GLN A 655 10.30 -7.05 0.31
N THR A 656 9.92 -7.06 1.59
CA THR A 656 10.16 -5.92 2.47
C THR A 656 11.59 -5.92 3.00
N LEU A 657 12.05 -4.73 3.43
CA LEU A 657 13.33 -4.62 4.14
C LEU A 657 13.35 -5.50 5.40
N PHE A 658 12.21 -5.66 6.08
CA PHE A 658 12.08 -6.52 7.25
C PHE A 658 12.39 -7.98 6.88
N ASP A 659 11.74 -8.50 5.84
CA ASP A 659 11.93 -9.89 5.39
C ASP A 659 13.35 -10.13 4.91
N ARG A 660 13.90 -9.22 4.09
CA ARG A 660 15.25 -9.34 3.55
C ARG A 660 16.32 -9.33 4.64
N LEU A 661 16.18 -8.47 5.65
CA LEU A 661 17.12 -8.46 6.77
C LEU A 661 17.03 -9.73 7.63
N CYS A 662 15.83 -10.30 7.78
CA CYS A 662 15.68 -11.62 8.41
C CYS A 662 16.40 -12.72 7.59
N LEU A 663 16.32 -12.68 6.26
CA LEU A 663 17.07 -13.58 5.37
C LEU A 663 18.60 -13.34 5.46
N LEU A 664 19.03 -12.11 5.74
CA LEU A 664 20.42 -11.75 6.06
C LEU A 664 20.85 -12.15 7.48
N GLY A 665 20.04 -12.93 8.21
CA GLY A 665 20.40 -13.45 9.52
C GLY A 665 20.23 -12.47 10.68
N HIS A 666 19.61 -11.29 10.46
CA HIS A 666 19.17 -10.45 11.58
C HIS A 666 18.03 -11.17 12.30
N LYS A 667 18.28 -11.59 13.55
CA LYS A 667 17.27 -12.31 14.35
C LYS A 667 16.25 -11.32 14.91
N PRO A 668 14.95 -11.44 14.57
CA PRO A 668 13.93 -10.58 15.15
C PRO A 668 13.61 -10.96 16.59
N VAL A 669 13.35 -9.97 17.43
CA VAL A 669 12.76 -10.17 18.77
C VAL A 669 11.26 -10.36 18.60
N LEU A 670 10.77 -11.56 18.89
CA LEU A 670 9.35 -11.91 18.77
C LEU A 670 8.58 -11.46 20.03
N LEU A 671 7.55 -10.62 19.85
CA LEU A 671 6.58 -10.30 20.89
C LEU A 671 5.42 -11.31 20.83
N ARG A 672 5.41 -12.30 21.72
CA ARG A 672 4.47 -13.44 21.66
C ARG A 672 3.13 -13.17 22.34
N THR A 673 3.09 -12.21 23.27
CA THR A 673 1.92 -11.97 24.12
C THR A 673 0.96 -10.97 23.46
N GLN A 674 -0.27 -11.38 23.15
CA GLN A 674 -1.31 -10.53 22.57
C GLN A 674 -2.30 -10.02 23.63
N TYR A 675 -2.72 -8.75 23.54
CA TYR A 675 -3.61 -8.08 24.52
C TYR A 675 -4.96 -7.63 23.91
N ARG A 676 -5.21 -7.95 22.64
CA ARG A 676 -6.36 -7.44 21.89
C ARG A 676 -7.56 -8.36 22.01
N CYS A 677 -7.40 -9.58 21.51
CA CYS A 677 -8.48 -10.51 21.22
C CYS A 677 -8.78 -11.39 22.45
N HIS A 678 -10.04 -11.80 22.60
CA HIS A 678 -10.41 -12.90 23.47
C HIS A 678 -9.53 -14.13 23.15
N PRO A 679 -9.04 -14.90 24.16
CA PRO A 679 -8.20 -16.09 23.96
C PRO A 679 -8.71 -17.04 22.88
N ALA A 680 -10.03 -17.25 22.83
CA ALA A 680 -10.73 -17.99 21.79
C ALA A 680 -10.43 -17.58 20.35
N ILE A 681 -10.51 -16.27 20.08
CA ILE A 681 -10.30 -15.69 18.75
C ILE A 681 -8.80 -15.75 18.42
N ALA A 682 -7.97 -15.39 19.40
CA ALA A 682 -6.51 -15.43 19.25
C ALA A 682 -5.99 -16.84 18.93
N ALA A 683 -6.59 -17.89 19.51
CA ALA A 683 -6.21 -19.28 19.29
C ALA A 683 -6.30 -19.70 17.81
N VAL A 684 -7.29 -19.19 17.07
CA VAL A 684 -7.45 -19.49 15.64
C VAL A 684 -6.23 -18.98 14.86
N ALA A 685 -5.89 -17.70 15.02
CA ALA A 685 -4.75 -17.11 14.34
C ALA A 685 -3.41 -17.70 14.82
N ASN A 686 -3.28 -17.96 16.13
CA ASN A 686 -2.08 -18.56 16.73
C ASN A 686 -1.75 -19.91 16.08
N ASN A 687 -2.74 -20.80 15.96
CA ASN A 687 -2.56 -22.12 15.39
C ASN A 687 -2.32 -22.09 13.87
N LEU A 688 -2.98 -21.18 13.15
CA LEU A 688 -2.88 -21.09 11.70
C LEU A 688 -1.56 -20.46 11.23
N PHE A 689 -1.11 -19.38 11.88
CA PHE A 689 -0.07 -18.50 11.31
C PHE A 689 1.20 -18.41 12.15
N TYR A 690 1.12 -18.75 13.45
CA TYR A 690 2.21 -18.55 14.41
C TYR A 690 2.63 -19.83 15.14
N GLY A 691 2.21 -21.00 14.63
CA GLY A 691 2.65 -22.32 15.12
C GLY A 691 2.28 -22.62 16.57
N GLY A 692 1.24 -21.98 17.12
CA GLY A 692 0.80 -22.18 18.51
C GLY A 692 1.68 -21.48 19.55
N GLY A 693 2.69 -20.71 19.15
CA GLY A 693 3.67 -20.10 20.05
C GLY A 693 3.24 -18.81 20.77
N LEU A 694 2.05 -18.27 20.46
CA LEU A 694 1.56 -17.02 21.06
C LEU A 694 0.93 -17.23 22.45
N ARG A 695 1.03 -16.19 23.28
CA ARG A 695 0.47 -16.13 24.64
C ARG A 695 -0.65 -15.09 24.69
N ASN A 696 -1.61 -15.29 25.60
CA ASN A 696 -2.67 -14.31 25.84
C ASN A 696 -2.29 -13.47 27.07
N GLY A 697 -2.25 -12.15 26.89
CA GLY A 697 -2.06 -11.18 27.97
C GLY A 697 -3.40 -10.65 28.53
N VAL A 698 -4.52 -11.20 28.07
CA VAL A 698 -5.88 -10.91 28.54
C VAL A 698 -6.59 -12.21 28.84
N SER A 699 -7.42 -12.22 29.87
CA SER A 699 -8.22 -13.38 30.26
C SER A 699 -9.54 -13.47 29.47
N GLU A 700 -10.19 -14.64 29.53
CA GLU A 700 -11.53 -14.81 28.96
C GLU A 700 -12.55 -13.90 29.66
N ALA A 701 -12.43 -13.72 30.98
CA ALA A 701 -13.28 -12.83 31.76
C ALA A 701 -13.15 -11.35 31.33
N GLU A 702 -11.92 -10.85 31.11
CA GLU A 702 -11.67 -9.48 30.65
C GLU A 702 -12.24 -9.19 29.25
N ARG A 703 -12.39 -10.23 28.44
CA ARG A 703 -12.95 -10.18 27.08
C ARG A 703 -14.29 -10.88 26.95
N GLY A 704 -14.99 -11.09 28.08
CA GLY A 704 -16.27 -11.80 28.11
C GLY A 704 -17.32 -11.22 27.15
N PRO A 705 -18.35 -12.00 26.83
CA PRO A 705 -19.34 -11.63 25.82
C PRO A 705 -20.11 -10.35 26.23
N LEU A 706 -20.35 -9.46 25.27
CA LEU A 706 -21.10 -8.21 25.49
C LEU A 706 -22.58 -8.45 25.75
N LEU A 707 -23.13 -9.55 25.22
CA LEU A 707 -24.50 -9.98 25.40
C LEU A 707 -24.49 -11.46 25.73
N ALA A 708 -25.33 -11.90 26.68
CA ALA A 708 -25.34 -13.28 27.18
C ALA A 708 -25.57 -14.33 26.07
N TRP A 709 -26.41 -14.00 25.08
CA TRP A 709 -26.72 -14.88 23.95
C TRP A 709 -25.69 -14.82 22.82
N LEU A 710 -24.78 -13.84 22.82
CA LEU A 710 -23.89 -13.58 21.69
C LEU A 710 -22.60 -14.41 21.79
N PRO A 711 -22.35 -15.37 20.88
CA PRO A 711 -21.14 -16.17 20.93
C PRO A 711 -19.88 -15.33 20.68
N THR A 712 -18.79 -15.70 21.35
CA THR A 712 -17.46 -15.09 21.18
C THR A 712 -16.88 -15.37 19.78
N LEU A 713 -17.06 -16.58 19.28
CA LEU A 713 -16.59 -17.02 17.97
C LEU A 713 -17.67 -17.89 17.34
N CYS A 714 -18.25 -17.46 16.21
CA CYS A 714 -19.29 -18.20 15.54
C CYS A 714 -19.15 -18.11 14.02
N PHE A 715 -19.39 -19.23 13.34
CA PHE A 715 -19.59 -19.31 11.90
C PHE A 715 -21.08 -19.51 11.58
N TYR A 716 -21.67 -18.54 10.89
CA TYR A 716 -23.03 -18.60 10.36
C TYR A 716 -23.00 -19.09 8.92
N ASN A 717 -23.56 -20.29 8.70
CA ASN A 717 -23.78 -20.81 7.37
C ASN A 717 -24.96 -20.10 6.71
N VAL A 718 -24.69 -19.42 5.60
CA VAL A 718 -25.71 -18.78 4.76
C VAL A 718 -25.74 -19.47 3.39
N PRO A 719 -26.82 -20.22 3.06
CA PRO A 719 -27.00 -20.78 1.73
C PRO A 719 -27.41 -19.67 0.75
N GLY A 720 -26.41 -18.96 0.21
CA GLY A 720 -26.57 -17.93 -0.82
C GLY A 720 -25.90 -18.31 -2.14
N GLN A 721 -26.05 -17.46 -3.16
CA GLN A 721 -25.34 -17.59 -4.43
C GLN A 721 -24.44 -16.38 -4.67
N GLU A 722 -23.16 -16.63 -5.00
CA GLU A 722 -22.23 -15.57 -5.42
C GLU A 722 -22.63 -15.01 -6.79
N GLN A 723 -22.62 -13.69 -6.91
CA GLN A 723 -22.85 -12.96 -8.15
C GLN A 723 -21.61 -12.12 -8.48
N MET A 724 -21.25 -12.07 -9.76
CA MET A 724 -20.11 -11.30 -10.23
C MET A 724 -20.57 -9.91 -10.67
N GLU A 725 -19.90 -8.87 -10.19
CA GLU A 725 -20.11 -7.48 -10.58
C GLU A 725 -18.78 -6.93 -11.11
N GLY A 726 -18.85 -6.03 -12.11
CA GLY A 726 -17.72 -5.63 -12.97
C GLY A 726 -16.34 -5.53 -12.30
N GLY A 727 -15.29 -5.96 -13.00
CA GLY A 727 -13.91 -5.93 -12.49
C GLY A 727 -13.52 -7.12 -11.63
N ASN A 728 -14.08 -8.31 -11.88
CA ASN A 728 -13.78 -9.57 -11.17
C ASN A 728 -14.03 -9.50 -9.64
N SER A 729 -15.01 -8.69 -9.24
CA SER A 729 -15.47 -8.55 -7.86
C SER A 729 -16.77 -9.32 -7.66
N PHE A 730 -17.04 -9.76 -6.43
CA PHE A 730 -18.17 -10.64 -6.13
C PHE A 730 -19.01 -10.06 -4.99
N HIS A 731 -20.31 -10.31 -5.03
CA HIS A 731 -21.23 -10.04 -3.94
C HIS A 731 -22.19 -11.22 -3.74
N ASN A 732 -22.81 -11.29 -2.57
CA ASN A 732 -23.76 -12.33 -2.21
C ASN A 732 -24.90 -11.66 -1.42
N GLU A 733 -26.08 -11.61 -2.04
CA GLU A 733 -27.23 -10.91 -1.49
C GLU A 733 -27.76 -11.54 -0.21
N ALA A 734 -27.79 -12.87 -0.13
CA ALA A 734 -28.24 -13.58 1.06
C ALA A 734 -27.31 -13.32 2.25
N GLU A 735 -25.99 -13.36 2.03
CA GLU A 735 -25.01 -13.00 3.07
C GLU A 735 -25.14 -11.54 3.48
N ALA A 736 -25.37 -10.62 2.53
CA ALA A 736 -25.51 -9.19 2.82
C ALA A 736 -26.78 -8.92 3.67
N ALA A 737 -27.90 -9.55 3.31
CA ALA A 737 -29.15 -9.46 4.06
C ALA A 737 -29.02 -10.03 5.48
N PHE A 738 -28.38 -11.19 5.63
CA PHE A 738 -28.13 -11.79 6.94
C PHE A 738 -27.18 -10.93 7.79
N THR A 739 -26.13 -10.38 7.17
CA THR A 739 -25.19 -9.47 7.85
C THR A 739 -25.91 -8.22 8.37
N LEU A 740 -26.83 -7.63 7.58
CA LEU A 740 -27.66 -6.51 8.02
C LEU A 740 -28.58 -6.90 9.19
N MET A 741 -29.21 -8.08 9.12
CA MET A 741 -30.04 -8.60 10.21
C MET A 741 -29.23 -8.75 11.51
N LEU A 742 -28.02 -9.29 11.41
CA LEU A 742 -27.10 -9.45 12.54
C LEU A 742 -26.72 -8.10 13.15
N ILE A 743 -26.33 -7.12 12.33
CA ILE A 743 -25.99 -5.75 12.78
C ILE A 743 -27.18 -5.13 13.52
N ARG A 744 -28.38 -5.20 12.94
CA ARG A 744 -29.59 -4.67 13.57
C ARG A 744 -29.89 -5.32 14.91
N SER A 745 -29.69 -6.63 15.02
CA SER A 745 -29.91 -7.39 16.26
C SER A 745 -28.92 -7.00 17.34
N LEU A 746 -27.64 -6.79 16.97
CA LEU A 746 -26.60 -6.32 17.90
C LEU A 746 -26.93 -4.91 18.43
N VAL A 747 -27.34 -4.00 17.54
CA VAL A 747 -27.76 -2.64 17.90
C VAL A 747 -29.02 -2.65 18.76
N ALA A 748 -30.02 -3.48 18.41
CA ALA A 748 -31.23 -3.68 19.20
C ALA A 748 -30.95 -4.25 20.59
N GLY A 749 -29.93 -5.11 20.70
CA GLY A 749 -29.40 -5.62 21.97
C GLY A 749 -28.62 -4.60 22.79
N GLY A 750 -28.45 -3.36 22.30
CA GLY A 750 -27.82 -2.27 23.03
C GLY A 750 -26.34 -2.04 22.71
N ILE A 751 -25.76 -2.74 21.73
CA ILE A 751 -24.38 -2.51 21.31
C ILE A 751 -24.32 -1.27 20.41
N PRO A 752 -23.54 -0.23 20.76
CA PRO A 752 -23.38 0.94 19.91
C PRO A 752 -22.78 0.56 18.55
N GLY A 753 -23.31 1.10 17.45
CA GLY A 753 -22.79 0.81 16.11
C GLY A 753 -21.31 1.14 15.93
N SER A 754 -20.77 2.13 16.66
CA SER A 754 -19.35 2.46 16.67
C SER A 754 -18.44 1.33 17.19
N MET A 755 -18.98 0.38 17.96
CA MET A 755 -18.27 -0.80 18.45
C MET A 755 -18.30 -1.98 17.47
N ILE A 756 -19.06 -1.86 16.37
CA ILE A 756 -19.25 -2.91 15.36
C ILE A 756 -18.42 -2.58 14.11
N GLY A 757 -17.69 -3.57 13.61
CA GLY A 757 -16.99 -3.52 12.33
C GLY A 757 -17.43 -4.65 11.42
N VAL A 758 -17.61 -4.36 10.14
CA VAL A 758 -17.90 -5.35 9.10
C VAL A 758 -16.75 -5.38 8.11
N ILE A 759 -16.14 -6.55 7.98
CA ILE A 759 -15.04 -6.81 7.06
C ILE A 759 -15.57 -7.68 5.93
N THR A 760 -15.34 -7.27 4.70
CA THR A 760 -15.57 -8.10 3.52
C THR A 760 -14.31 -8.15 2.65
N LEU A 761 -14.15 -9.23 1.91
CA LEU A 761 -13.01 -9.41 1.02
C LEU A 761 -13.24 -8.76 -0.35
N TYR A 762 -14.48 -8.43 -0.70
CA TYR A 762 -14.85 -7.94 -2.03
C TYR A 762 -15.44 -6.53 -2.00
N LYS A 763 -15.01 -5.67 -2.95
CA LYS A 763 -15.52 -4.30 -3.08
C LYS A 763 -17.00 -4.25 -3.48
N ALA A 764 -17.48 -5.22 -4.26
CA ALA A 764 -18.89 -5.29 -4.66
C ALA A 764 -19.79 -5.58 -3.45
N GLN A 765 -19.39 -6.52 -2.59
CA GLN A 765 -20.08 -6.78 -1.32
C GLN A 765 -20.06 -5.56 -0.39
N LEU A 766 -18.95 -4.83 -0.32
CA LEU A 766 -18.87 -3.56 0.43
C LEU A 766 -19.93 -2.56 -0.07
N GLY A 767 -20.00 -2.35 -1.39
CA GLY A 767 -21.00 -1.47 -2.01
C GLY A 767 -22.43 -1.89 -1.69
N LYS A 768 -22.73 -3.19 -1.77
CA LYS A 768 -24.05 -3.74 -1.43
C LYS A 768 -24.41 -3.54 0.04
N LEU A 769 -23.49 -3.82 0.96
CA LEU A 769 -23.70 -3.63 2.39
C LEU A 769 -23.94 -2.15 2.73
N CYS A 770 -23.14 -1.24 2.16
CA CYS A 770 -23.34 0.20 2.34
C CYS A 770 -24.70 0.67 1.79
N HIS A 771 -25.11 0.15 0.63
CA HIS A 771 -26.41 0.47 0.05
C HIS A 771 -27.57 -0.03 0.94
N LEU A 772 -27.47 -1.28 1.42
CA LEU A 772 -28.46 -1.87 2.31
C LEU A 772 -28.54 -1.16 3.67
N LEU A 773 -27.41 -0.71 4.22
CA LEU A 773 -27.41 0.11 5.42
C LEU A 773 -28.08 1.46 5.16
N GLY A 774 -27.71 2.16 4.09
CA GLY A 774 -28.25 3.49 3.77
C GLY A 774 -29.75 3.49 3.41
N ALA A 775 -30.27 2.42 2.79
CA ALA A 775 -31.69 2.30 2.44
C ALA A 775 -32.63 2.20 3.66
N VAL A 776 -32.07 1.87 4.83
CA VAL A 776 -32.82 1.66 6.08
C VAL A 776 -32.86 2.94 6.92
N ASP A 777 -32.10 3.96 6.53
CA ASP A 777 -31.45 4.89 7.45
C ASP A 777 -31.95 6.35 7.38
N LEU A 778 -33.26 6.57 7.28
CA LEU A 778 -33.78 7.94 7.49
C LEU A 778 -33.93 8.31 8.98
N ASP A 779 -33.96 7.34 9.91
CA ASP A 779 -34.29 7.58 11.32
C ASP A 779 -33.29 7.01 12.37
N ARG A 780 -32.15 6.39 12.00
CA ARG A 780 -31.33 5.60 12.96
C ARG A 780 -29.81 5.89 12.93
N PRO A 781 -29.33 6.94 13.63
CA PRO A 781 -27.90 7.34 13.63
C PRO A 781 -26.90 6.27 14.12
N GLN A 782 -27.34 5.23 14.82
CA GLN A 782 -26.47 4.14 15.27
C GLN A 782 -26.05 3.19 14.15
N LEU A 783 -26.86 2.98 13.11
CA LEU A 783 -26.48 2.11 11.98
C LEU A 783 -25.44 2.79 11.10
N ALA A 784 -25.58 4.10 10.87
CA ALA A 784 -24.60 4.92 10.16
C ALA A 784 -23.21 4.92 10.83
N ALA A 785 -23.12 4.64 12.14
CA ALA A 785 -21.85 4.58 12.87
C ALA A 785 -21.07 3.26 12.68
N VAL A 786 -21.67 2.24 12.06
CA VAL A 786 -21.04 0.95 11.80
C VAL A 786 -19.97 1.08 10.72
N GLN A 787 -18.76 0.62 11.01
CA GLN A 787 -17.66 0.68 10.05
C GLN A 787 -17.70 -0.53 9.11
N VAL A 788 -18.06 -0.33 7.84
CA VAL A 788 -17.97 -1.36 6.80
C VAL A 788 -16.77 -1.07 5.90
N SER A 789 -15.85 -2.02 5.74
CA SER A 789 -14.66 -1.83 4.89
C SER A 789 -14.12 -3.15 4.34
N THR A 790 -13.19 -3.05 3.38
CA THR A 790 -12.40 -4.21 2.95
C THR A 790 -11.33 -4.56 3.99
N VAL A 791 -10.81 -5.80 3.95
CA VAL A 791 -9.73 -6.24 4.86
C VAL A 791 -8.50 -5.32 4.83
N ASP A 792 -8.07 -4.89 3.63
CA ASP A 792 -6.91 -4.02 3.46
C ASP A 792 -7.15 -2.63 4.07
N ALA A 793 -8.37 -2.10 3.95
CA ALA A 793 -8.73 -0.80 4.53
C ALA A 793 -8.98 -0.85 6.04
N PHE A 794 -9.34 -2.02 6.58
CA PHE A 794 -9.56 -2.21 8.02
C PHE A 794 -8.25 -2.38 8.80
N GLN A 795 -7.11 -2.44 8.12
CA GLN A 795 -5.83 -2.68 8.77
C GLN A 795 -5.51 -1.63 9.84
N GLY A 796 -5.09 -2.12 11.00
CA GLY A 796 -4.81 -1.31 12.18
C GLY A 796 -6.05 -0.90 12.97
N ALA A 797 -7.25 -0.88 12.38
CA ALA A 797 -8.48 -0.71 13.14
C ALA A 797 -8.81 -1.97 13.95
N GLU A 798 -9.54 -1.80 15.04
CA GLU A 798 -10.04 -2.86 15.90
C GLU A 798 -11.43 -2.46 16.43
N LYS A 799 -12.28 -3.46 16.68
CA LYS A 799 -13.66 -3.28 17.14
C LYS A 799 -14.00 -4.33 18.19
N GLU A 800 -14.98 -4.03 19.04
CA GLU A 800 -15.44 -5.02 20.04
C GLU A 800 -16.08 -6.23 19.35
N VAL A 801 -16.91 -5.96 18.33
CA VAL A 801 -17.55 -6.98 17.48
C VAL A 801 -17.10 -6.82 16.04
N VAL A 802 -16.59 -7.90 15.44
CA VAL A 802 -16.27 -7.95 14.01
C VAL A 802 -17.14 -8.99 13.32
N VAL A 803 -17.83 -8.58 12.26
CA VAL A 803 -18.55 -9.45 11.34
C VAL A 803 -17.74 -9.61 10.06
N LEU A 804 -17.42 -10.85 9.68
CA LEU A 804 -16.62 -11.17 8.49
C LEU A 804 -17.50 -11.83 7.42
N SER A 805 -17.77 -11.14 6.31
CA SER A 805 -18.51 -11.70 5.16
C SER A 805 -17.57 -12.28 4.10
N CYS A 806 -17.71 -13.58 3.85
CA CYS A 806 -16.84 -14.36 2.96
C CYS A 806 -17.28 -14.34 1.49
N VAL A 807 -18.56 -14.13 1.21
CA VAL A 807 -19.20 -13.97 -0.12
C VAL A 807 -19.26 -15.24 -0.98
N ARG A 808 -18.15 -15.98 -1.06
CA ARG A 808 -17.95 -17.02 -2.07
C ARG A 808 -18.68 -18.32 -1.74
N THR A 809 -19.29 -18.90 -2.77
CA THR A 809 -20.12 -20.11 -2.68
C THR A 809 -19.66 -21.22 -3.62
N ARG A 810 -18.81 -20.94 -4.61
CA ARG A 810 -18.33 -21.94 -5.60
C ARG A 810 -16.87 -22.33 -5.43
N GLN A 811 -15.99 -21.34 -5.46
CA GLN A 811 -14.55 -21.53 -5.38
C GLN A 811 -13.92 -20.52 -4.44
N VAL A 812 -12.94 -20.98 -3.68
CA VAL A 812 -12.13 -20.18 -2.78
C VAL A 812 -11.06 -19.52 -3.64
N GLY A 813 -11.30 -18.27 -4.03
CA GLY A 813 -10.35 -17.46 -4.81
C GLY A 813 -9.26 -16.87 -3.92
N PHE A 814 -8.95 -15.58 -4.06
CA PHE A 814 -7.96 -14.88 -3.22
C PHE A 814 -8.27 -14.85 -1.70
N ILE A 815 -9.43 -15.36 -1.28
CA ILE A 815 -9.80 -15.53 0.13
C ILE A 815 -8.82 -16.48 0.86
N ASP A 816 -8.06 -17.31 0.14
CA ASP A 816 -7.02 -18.18 0.71
C ASP A 816 -5.69 -17.46 0.99
N SER A 817 -5.61 -16.14 0.82
CA SER A 817 -4.45 -15.36 1.27
C SER A 817 -4.31 -15.43 2.80
N GLU A 818 -3.29 -16.15 3.26
CA GLU A 818 -3.01 -16.34 4.69
C GLU A 818 -2.91 -15.00 5.43
N GLN A 819 -2.22 -14.03 4.84
CA GLN A 819 -2.00 -12.70 5.40
C GLN A 819 -3.30 -11.92 5.58
N ARG A 820 -4.20 -11.93 4.58
CA ARG A 820 -5.51 -11.27 4.65
C ARG A 820 -6.41 -11.93 5.68
N VAL A 821 -6.43 -13.26 5.72
CA VAL A 821 -7.25 -13.98 6.70
C VAL A 821 -6.72 -13.74 8.12
N ASN A 822 -5.40 -13.76 8.32
CA ASN A 822 -4.80 -13.41 9.61
C ASN A 822 -5.25 -12.01 10.08
N VAL A 823 -5.19 -11.00 9.19
CA VAL A 823 -5.70 -9.67 9.54
C VAL A 823 -7.19 -9.71 9.86
N ALA A 824 -8.03 -10.28 8.99
CA ALA A 824 -9.49 -10.32 9.19
C ALA A 824 -9.91 -10.98 10.51
N LEU A 825 -9.30 -12.11 10.87
CA LEU A 825 -9.62 -12.85 12.10
C LEU A 825 -9.18 -12.12 13.38
N THR A 826 -8.18 -11.23 13.29
CA THR A 826 -7.53 -10.60 14.46
C THR A 826 -7.96 -9.15 14.72
N ARG A 827 -9.12 -8.74 14.17
CA ARG A 827 -9.68 -7.39 14.36
C ARG A 827 -10.73 -7.30 15.47
N GLY A 828 -11.39 -8.41 15.80
CA GLY A 828 -12.40 -8.47 16.86
C GLY A 828 -11.75 -8.61 18.24
N ARG A 829 -12.14 -7.76 19.19
CA ARG A 829 -11.66 -7.83 20.59
C ARG A 829 -12.42 -8.88 21.38
N ARG A 830 -13.76 -8.85 21.34
CA ARG A 830 -14.63 -9.78 22.10
C ARG A 830 -15.35 -10.77 21.21
N HIS A 831 -15.85 -10.33 20.05
CA HIS A 831 -16.64 -11.18 19.17
C HIS A 831 -16.11 -11.20 17.74
N LEU A 832 -16.02 -12.41 17.17
CA LEU A 832 -15.77 -12.65 15.75
C LEU A 832 -16.90 -13.51 15.18
N LEU A 833 -17.71 -12.91 14.31
CA LEU A 833 -18.88 -13.52 13.70
C LEU A 833 -18.63 -13.67 12.20
N ILE A 834 -18.42 -14.90 11.74
CA ILE A 834 -18.10 -15.20 10.35
C ILE A 834 -19.38 -15.58 9.62
N VAL A 835 -19.62 -14.98 8.46
CA VAL A 835 -20.80 -15.21 7.62
C VAL A 835 -20.30 -15.74 6.27
N GLY A 836 -20.74 -16.93 5.89
CA GLY A 836 -20.31 -17.52 4.63
C GLY A 836 -20.97 -18.83 4.28
N HIS A 837 -20.59 -19.39 3.13
CA HIS A 837 -21.08 -20.67 2.65
C HIS A 837 -20.22 -21.83 3.15
N LEU A 838 -20.73 -22.60 4.12
CA LEU A 838 -20.01 -23.67 4.82
C LEU A 838 -19.41 -24.71 3.88
N ALA A 839 -20.20 -25.22 2.94
CA ALA A 839 -19.75 -26.28 2.03
C ALA A 839 -18.67 -25.80 1.04
N CYS A 840 -18.62 -24.51 0.73
CA CYS A 840 -17.58 -23.94 -0.13
C CYS A 840 -16.29 -23.75 0.66
N LEU A 841 -16.36 -23.10 1.82
CA LEU A 841 -15.19 -22.73 2.61
C LEU A 841 -14.51 -23.93 3.26
N ARG A 842 -15.26 -25.00 3.60
CA ARG A 842 -14.65 -26.25 4.10
C ARG A 842 -13.69 -26.91 3.12
N ARG A 843 -13.82 -26.64 1.81
CA ARG A 843 -12.92 -27.19 0.79
C ARG A 843 -11.53 -26.54 0.80
N SER A 844 -11.40 -25.35 1.38
CA SER A 844 -10.10 -24.71 1.60
C SER A 844 -9.43 -25.28 2.84
N ARG A 845 -8.11 -25.54 2.74
CA ARG A 845 -7.29 -25.98 3.88
C ARG A 845 -7.27 -24.95 5.01
N LEU A 846 -7.32 -23.67 4.66
CA LEU A 846 -7.23 -22.58 5.61
C LEU A 846 -8.57 -22.35 6.30
N TRP A 847 -9.64 -22.19 5.52
CA TRP A 847 -10.98 -21.98 6.07
C TRP A 847 -11.57 -23.21 6.73
N GLY A 848 -11.24 -24.42 6.26
CA GLY A 848 -11.61 -25.66 6.94
C GLY A 848 -11.11 -25.71 8.39
N ARG A 849 -9.86 -25.27 8.63
CA ARG A 849 -9.30 -25.17 9.99
C ARG A 849 -9.96 -24.06 10.82
N VAL A 850 -10.30 -22.92 10.22
CA VAL A 850 -11.10 -21.86 10.91
C VAL A 850 -12.45 -22.42 11.35
N ILE A 851 -13.15 -23.12 10.46
CA ILE A 851 -14.46 -23.71 10.73
C ILE A 851 -14.35 -24.79 11.81
N GLN A 852 -13.31 -25.63 11.78
CA GLN A 852 -13.07 -26.62 12.83
C GLN A 852 -12.91 -25.97 14.23
N HIS A 853 -12.20 -24.85 14.30
CA HIS A 853 -12.08 -24.06 15.53
C HIS A 853 -13.42 -23.52 16.04
N CYS A 854 -14.30 -23.11 15.13
CA CYS A 854 -15.65 -22.68 15.47
C CYS A 854 -16.50 -23.88 15.94
N GLN A 855 -16.44 -25.02 15.25
CA GLN A 855 -17.21 -26.22 15.58
C GLN A 855 -16.85 -26.84 16.94
N GLY A 856 -15.60 -26.69 17.38
CA GLY A 856 -15.16 -27.18 18.69
C GLY A 856 -15.71 -26.39 19.88
N ARG A 857 -16.63 -25.44 19.66
CA ARG A 857 -17.24 -24.59 20.69
C ARG A 857 -18.75 -24.70 20.65
N GLU A 858 -19.36 -24.56 21.82
CA GLU A 858 -20.81 -24.40 21.96
C GLU A 858 -21.27 -23.18 21.15
N ASP A 859 -22.36 -23.33 20.40
CA ASP A 859 -22.92 -22.33 19.49
C ASP A 859 -21.99 -21.77 18.41
N GLY A 860 -20.83 -22.41 18.19
CA GLY A 860 -19.82 -21.90 17.27
C GLY A 860 -20.11 -22.17 15.78
N LEU A 861 -21.03 -23.07 15.45
CA LEU A 861 -21.53 -23.28 14.08
C LEU A 861 -23.06 -23.20 14.06
N GLN A 862 -23.61 -22.22 13.36
CA GLN A 862 -25.05 -21.99 13.29
C GLN A 862 -25.54 -21.89 11.84
N GLN A 863 -26.79 -22.27 11.61
CA GLN A 863 -27.49 -22.03 10.35
C GLN A 863 -28.20 -20.67 10.42
N ALA A 864 -28.09 -19.86 9.37
CA ALA A 864 -28.76 -18.57 9.30
C ALA A 864 -30.29 -18.66 9.48
N SER A 865 -30.90 -19.78 9.08
CA SER A 865 -32.32 -20.06 9.23
C SER A 865 -32.74 -20.37 10.67
N GLN A 866 -31.83 -20.84 11.51
CA GLN A 866 -32.09 -21.34 12.87
C GLN A 866 -31.74 -20.32 13.97
N CYS A 867 -31.34 -19.10 13.59
CA CYS A 867 -31.00 -18.04 14.55
C CYS A 867 -32.26 -17.37 15.13
N GLU A 868 -33.09 -18.11 15.86
CA GLU A 868 -34.28 -17.58 16.54
C GLU A 868 -33.99 -16.41 17.51
N PRO A 869 -32.91 -16.41 18.32
CA PRO A 869 -32.63 -15.31 19.24
C PRO A 869 -32.48 -13.95 18.53
N LEU A 870 -31.89 -13.93 17.33
CA LEU A 870 -31.74 -12.72 16.53
C LEU A 870 -33.11 -12.19 16.07
N ARG A 871 -34.01 -13.08 15.67
CA ARG A 871 -35.35 -12.69 15.22
C ARG A 871 -36.19 -12.15 16.38
N ARG A 872 -36.18 -12.83 17.53
CA ARG A 872 -36.90 -12.38 18.74
C ARG A 872 -36.45 -11.00 19.20
N LEU A 873 -35.14 -10.72 19.20
CA LEU A 873 -34.63 -9.39 19.57
C LEU A 873 -35.09 -8.28 18.62
N LEU A 874 -35.23 -8.59 17.32
CA LEU A 874 -35.74 -7.64 16.35
C LEU A 874 -37.24 -7.39 16.53
N GLU A 875 -38.01 -8.43 16.84
CA GLU A 875 -39.44 -8.36 17.15
C GLU A 875 -39.66 -7.53 18.43
N GLU A 876 -38.99 -7.87 19.54
CA GLU A 876 -39.06 -7.13 20.81
C GLU A 876 -38.65 -5.65 20.65
N HIS A 877 -37.62 -5.38 19.85
CA HIS A 877 -37.18 -4.02 19.61
C HIS A 877 -38.15 -3.24 18.71
N ALA A 878 -38.78 -3.91 17.73
CA ALA A 878 -39.83 -3.31 16.91
C ALA A 878 -41.08 -2.97 17.75
N GLU A 879 -41.47 -3.85 18.67
CA GLU A 879 -42.56 -3.61 19.63
C GLU A 879 -42.26 -2.44 20.57
N LYS A 880 -41.05 -2.37 21.14
CA LYS A 880 -40.61 -1.22 21.96
C LYS A 880 -40.70 0.10 21.20
N LEU A 881 -40.24 0.12 19.95
CA LEU A 881 -40.30 1.31 19.10
C LEU A 881 -41.74 1.69 18.72
N ALA A 882 -42.61 0.72 18.46
CA ALA A 882 -44.03 0.96 18.21
C ALA A 882 -44.69 1.58 19.46
N GLY A 883 -44.39 1.05 20.64
CA GLY A 883 -44.85 1.60 21.92
C GLY A 883 -44.32 3.01 22.21
N GLU A 884 -43.07 3.33 21.90
CA GLU A 884 -42.51 4.68 22.04
C GLU A 884 -43.13 5.69 21.05
N LYS A 885 -43.39 5.27 19.81
CA LYS A 885 -44.11 6.10 18.83
C LYS A 885 -45.55 6.36 19.29
N GLN A 886 -46.21 5.36 19.84
CA GLN A 886 -47.57 5.47 20.37
C GLN A 886 -47.63 6.36 21.63
N LYS A 887 -46.64 6.26 22.52
CA LYS A 887 -46.49 7.18 23.68
C LYS A 887 -46.17 8.63 23.27
N LYS A 888 -45.37 8.82 22.21
CA LYS A 888 -45.10 10.16 21.64
C LYS A 888 -46.33 10.75 20.92
N ALA A 889 -47.18 9.91 20.34
CA ALA A 889 -48.46 10.32 19.78
C ALA A 889 -49.47 10.70 20.87
N SER A 890 -49.66 9.85 21.89
CA SER A 890 -50.57 10.12 23.00
C SER A 890 -50.13 11.28 23.89
N GLY A 891 -48.82 11.52 24.01
CA GLY A 891 -48.27 12.69 24.72
C GLY A 891 -48.35 14.01 23.95
N ARG A 892 -48.68 13.98 22.64
CA ARG A 892 -49.03 15.18 21.87
C ARG A 892 -50.51 15.52 21.99
N ASP A 893 -51.39 14.52 22.01
CA ASP A 893 -52.82 14.73 22.23
C ASP A 893 -53.13 15.25 23.64
N GLY A 894 -52.37 14.86 24.66
CA GLY A 894 -52.52 15.36 26.04
C GLY A 894 -51.99 16.77 26.32
N ARG A 895 -51.48 17.50 25.32
CA ARG A 895 -51.01 18.90 25.47
C ARG A 895 -51.93 19.95 24.82
N GLU A 896 -53.02 19.53 24.16
CA GLU A 896 -54.03 20.45 23.62
C GLU A 896 -55.23 20.69 24.56
N GLU A 897 -55.34 20.00 25.70
CA GLU A 897 -56.40 20.21 26.70
C GLU A 897 -55.91 20.90 28.00
N ALA A 898 -55.05 21.91 27.87
CA ALA A 898 -54.92 22.93 28.92
C ALA A 898 -55.61 24.22 28.43
N SER A 899 -56.94 24.24 28.56
CA SER A 899 -57.74 25.45 28.34
C SER A 899 -57.48 26.50 29.43
N PRO A 900 -57.58 27.80 29.11
CA PRO A 900 -57.31 28.88 30.04
C PRO A 900 -58.51 29.12 30.96
N TRP A 901 -58.28 29.10 32.27
CA TRP A 901 -59.08 29.77 33.29
C TRP A 901 -58.15 30.46 34.27
#